data_AF-A0A948ESJ2-F1
#
_entry.id   AF-A0A948ESJ2-F1
#
_cell.length_a   1.000
_cell.length_b   1.000
_cell.length_c   1.000
_cell.angle_alpha   90.00
_cell.angle_beta   90.00
_cell.angle_gamma   90.00
#
_symmetry.space_group_name_H-M   'P 1'
#
loop_
_entity.id
_entity.type
_entity.pdbx_description
1 polymer ?
#
loop_
_entity_poly.entity_id
_entity_poly.type
_entity_poly.pdbx_seq_one_letter_code
_entity_poly.pdbx_strand_id
1 'polypeptide(L)'
;MKKTLLVMLLLNGFAHADIRLPRLISEGVVLQRETAIPLWGWADADENIEVRLNGQLVGQVKTEEGRWLLQLPAQQAGGPHQLSFKGRNHIELKDIYFGDVWVASGQSNMELEMARVAEAYPQDLTSANYPLIRQFKVPQEYNFKAPQQDLSGGEWVAASPKSIDNFSALAFYFGRELFQHNGVPIGILNNALGGSPVEAWMSEEALQPFPEDLAEGIKFRDDKLIQSITAADKNKNDQWYGDLQRRDPGLTSKTPWYSETLDDSNWQPFIVPGFRPKPFTGVWWLRKTIKLTAAQAKEANILRLGSIVDADEVYINGKQVGNTTYMYPPRRYELPAGALKAGANLIAVRVTATNGKTGLIPDKPYWLGTDANPLALTGQWKMHTAAEAKHLPGDTFIRWKPLGLYNGLLAPLTSLPIKGVIWYQGESNVGAYKDYQPRFTAMIRDWRAKWAEGTGQQNQFPFLFVQLANYLEKTPDPVDSAWAGLREAQRQSLKEANTAMVVAIDKGEWNDIHPVDKKTLGQRLALAARAVALGEKVEYQGPELASVVAEGTQLKLTFNHKAKSLVLKGKGNSFAIAGADGKFHWAQVQLKDQQLLLSHPDIKAPVKVRYAWADNPDAVLYNSEALPAGPFEAGLKP
;
A
#
# COMPACT_ATOMS: atom_id res chain seq x y z
N MET A 1 52.60 -15.55 -59.51
CA MET A 1 53.13 -14.48 -58.63
C MET A 1 52.03 -14.11 -57.64
N LYS A 2 52.11 -14.61 -56.41
CA LYS A 2 52.41 -13.90 -55.14
C LYS A 2 51.26 -13.03 -54.57
N LYS A 3 50.70 -13.55 -53.46
CA LYS A 3 50.18 -12.86 -52.24
C LYS A 3 48.91 -12.01 -52.46
N THR A 4 47.90 -12.01 -51.58
CA THR A 4 48.01 -11.77 -50.13
C THR A 4 46.74 -12.29 -49.42
N LEU A 5 46.95 -13.05 -48.35
CA LEU A 5 45.93 -13.46 -47.37
C LEU A 5 45.72 -12.30 -46.39
N LEU A 6 44.52 -11.72 -46.33
CA LEU A 6 44.17 -10.69 -45.34
C LEU A 6 43.55 -11.38 -44.12
N VAL A 7 44.36 -11.56 -43.07
CA VAL A 7 43.90 -11.99 -41.74
C VAL A 7 43.31 -10.76 -41.04
N MET A 8 41.98 -10.71 -40.88
CA MET A 8 41.35 -9.79 -39.93
C MET A 8 41.60 -10.31 -38.51
N LEU A 9 42.52 -9.68 -37.78
CA LEU A 9 42.57 -9.82 -36.32
C LEU A 9 41.28 -9.21 -35.74
N LEU A 10 40.41 -10.07 -35.21
CA LEU A 10 39.41 -9.67 -34.23
C LEU A 10 40.16 -9.24 -32.96
N LEU A 11 40.42 -7.94 -32.82
CA LEU A 11 40.73 -7.32 -31.53
C LEU A 11 39.45 -7.43 -30.67
N ASN A 12 39.32 -8.54 -29.94
CA ASN A 12 38.47 -8.60 -28.76
C ASN A 12 39.07 -7.62 -27.76
N GLY A 13 38.60 -6.37 -27.78
CA GLY A 13 38.81 -5.46 -26.66
C GLY A 13 38.22 -6.14 -25.44
N PHE A 14 39.07 -6.56 -24.51
CA PHE A 14 38.63 -6.93 -23.17
C PHE A 14 38.01 -5.67 -22.58
N ALA A 15 36.68 -5.60 -22.57
CA ALA A 15 35.98 -4.61 -21.76
C ALA A 15 36.31 -4.97 -20.31
N HIS A 16 37.19 -4.17 -19.70
CA HIS A 16 37.58 -4.34 -18.30
C HIS A 16 36.41 -3.89 -17.43
N ALA A 17 35.87 -4.79 -16.61
CA ALA A 17 34.79 -4.49 -15.70
C ALA A 17 35.36 -4.19 -14.31
N ASP A 18 35.32 -2.91 -13.94
CA ASP A 18 35.59 -2.43 -12.59
C ASP A 18 34.67 -3.10 -11.55
N ILE A 19 35.09 -3.12 -10.26
CA ILE A 19 34.22 -3.55 -9.16
C ILE A 19 32.89 -2.79 -9.27
N ARG A 20 31.79 -3.53 -9.20
CA ARG A 20 30.42 -3.01 -9.16
C ARG A 20 29.71 -3.59 -7.95
N LEU A 21 29.15 -2.71 -7.11
CA LEU A 21 28.31 -3.11 -5.99
C LEU A 21 26.85 -3.29 -6.45
N PRO A 22 26.07 -4.18 -5.79
CA PRO A 22 24.62 -4.22 -5.93
C PRO A 22 24.03 -2.86 -5.54
N ARG A 23 22.92 -2.49 -6.18
CA ARG A 23 22.32 -1.16 -5.97
C ARG A 23 21.98 -0.88 -4.50
N LEU A 24 21.62 -1.90 -3.75
CA LEU A 24 21.31 -1.84 -2.31
C LEU A 24 22.51 -1.42 -1.45
N ILE A 25 23.74 -1.74 -1.87
CA ILE A 25 24.96 -1.38 -1.14
C ILE A 25 25.50 -0.08 -1.75
N SER A 26 24.96 1.04 -1.28
CA SER A 26 25.25 2.39 -1.74
C SER A 26 25.24 3.40 -0.58
N GLU A 27 25.62 4.65 -0.84
CA GLU A 27 25.62 5.71 0.18
C GLU A 27 24.27 5.83 0.88
N GLY A 28 24.28 6.01 2.20
CA GLY A 28 23.08 6.14 3.05
C GLY A 28 22.47 4.81 3.49
N VAL A 29 23.02 3.66 3.09
CA VAL A 29 22.49 2.34 3.45
C VAL A 29 22.49 2.11 4.97
N VAL A 30 21.43 1.46 5.44
CA VAL A 30 21.38 0.84 6.77
C VAL A 30 21.50 -0.66 6.57
N LEU A 31 22.55 -1.26 7.14
CA LEU A 31 22.80 -2.69 7.14
C LEU A 31 22.34 -3.30 8.47
N GLN A 32 21.90 -4.55 8.46
CA GLN A 32 21.39 -5.20 9.67
C GLN A 32 22.51 -5.38 10.71
N ARG A 33 22.31 -4.81 11.91
CA ARG A 33 23.20 -5.00 13.06
C ARG A 33 23.14 -6.41 13.62
N GLU A 34 24.12 -6.76 14.44
CA GLU A 34 24.15 -7.98 15.28
C GLU A 34 24.07 -9.30 14.48
N THR A 35 24.35 -9.25 13.18
CA THR A 35 24.54 -10.43 12.33
C THR A 35 25.66 -10.19 11.34
N ALA A 36 26.29 -11.25 10.84
CA ALA A 36 27.23 -11.14 9.75
C ALA A 36 26.52 -10.63 8.50
N ILE A 37 27.18 -9.81 7.69
CA ILE A 37 26.59 -9.23 6.49
C ILE A 37 27.34 -9.77 5.27
N PRO A 38 26.67 -10.51 4.37
CA PRO A 38 27.24 -10.79 3.06
C PRO A 38 27.43 -9.46 2.31
N LEU A 39 28.66 -9.16 1.94
CA LEU A 39 28.99 -8.11 0.97
C LEU A 39 29.29 -8.83 -0.34
N TRP A 40 28.58 -8.47 -1.39
CA TRP A 40 28.74 -9.10 -2.70
C TRP A 40 28.83 -8.05 -3.80
N GLY A 41 29.23 -8.49 -4.99
CA GLY A 41 29.25 -7.66 -6.17
C GLY A 41 29.80 -8.39 -7.38
N TRP A 42 30.13 -7.61 -8.39
CA TRP A 42 30.74 -8.08 -9.64
C TRP A 42 32.10 -7.42 -9.82
N ALA A 43 33.01 -8.11 -10.50
CA ALA A 43 34.33 -7.61 -10.91
C ALA A 43 34.90 -8.52 -12.01
N ASP A 44 36.08 -8.19 -12.54
CA ASP A 44 36.76 -9.07 -13.49
C ASP A 44 37.14 -10.41 -12.85
N ALA A 45 37.13 -11.48 -13.65
CA ALA A 45 37.59 -12.80 -13.18
C ALA A 45 39.02 -12.73 -12.63
N ASP A 46 39.27 -13.48 -11.56
CA ASP A 46 40.53 -13.53 -10.84
C ASP A 46 40.99 -12.21 -10.17
N GLU A 47 40.14 -11.19 -10.09
CA GLU A 47 40.44 -9.95 -9.38
C GLU A 47 40.45 -10.16 -7.86
N ASN A 48 41.46 -9.61 -7.18
CA ASN A 48 41.53 -9.59 -5.71
C ASN A 48 40.90 -8.29 -5.20
N ILE A 49 39.91 -8.42 -4.34
CA ILE A 49 39.16 -7.32 -3.77
C ILE A 49 39.44 -7.26 -2.28
N GLU A 50 39.95 -6.12 -1.84
CA GLU A 50 40.18 -5.78 -0.45
C GLU A 50 39.02 -4.95 0.09
N VAL A 51 38.42 -5.38 1.20
CA VAL A 51 37.33 -4.65 1.85
C VAL A 51 37.83 -4.12 3.20
N ARG A 52 37.57 -2.84 3.46
CA ARG A 52 37.88 -2.20 4.76
C ARG A 52 36.66 -1.54 5.36
N LEU A 53 36.55 -1.63 6.68
CA LEU A 53 35.58 -0.89 7.49
C LEU A 53 36.34 0.13 8.34
N ASN A 54 36.03 1.42 8.19
CA ASN A 54 36.72 2.52 8.87
C ASN A 54 38.25 2.45 8.74
N GLY A 55 38.74 2.11 7.53
CA GLY A 55 40.16 1.92 7.23
C GLY A 55 40.78 0.61 7.73
N GLN A 56 40.09 -0.16 8.59
CA GLN A 56 40.56 -1.46 9.05
C GLN A 56 40.23 -2.55 8.03
N LEU A 57 41.22 -3.38 7.70
CA LEU A 57 41.04 -4.52 6.80
C LEU A 57 40.08 -5.54 7.43
N VAL A 58 38.93 -5.75 6.79
CA VAL A 58 37.95 -6.77 7.22
C VAL A 58 38.10 -8.07 6.44
N GLY A 59 38.63 -8.01 5.23
CA GLY A 59 39.04 -9.21 4.50
C GLY A 59 39.43 -8.93 3.05
N GLN A 60 39.86 -10.00 2.38
CA GLN A 60 40.17 -10.02 0.96
C GLN A 60 39.48 -11.23 0.33
N VAL A 61 38.96 -11.05 -0.88
CA VAL A 61 38.29 -12.11 -1.64
C VAL A 61 38.72 -12.03 -3.10
N LYS A 62 38.83 -13.20 -3.73
CA LYS A 62 39.08 -13.29 -5.17
C LYS A 62 37.76 -13.52 -5.90
N THR A 63 37.60 -12.86 -7.04
CA THR A 63 36.39 -13.00 -7.87
C THR A 63 36.37 -14.37 -8.57
N GLU A 64 35.24 -15.07 -8.46
CA GLU A 64 34.92 -16.34 -9.12
C GLU A 64 33.74 -16.14 -10.07
N GLU A 65 33.90 -16.53 -11.34
CA GLU A 65 32.87 -16.35 -12.38
C GLU A 65 32.30 -14.91 -12.47
N GLY A 66 33.17 -13.91 -12.25
CA GLY A 66 32.80 -12.49 -12.29
C GLY A 66 32.02 -12.00 -11.07
N ARG A 67 31.94 -12.79 -9.99
CA ARG A 67 31.31 -12.42 -8.72
C ARG A 67 32.23 -12.62 -7.54
N TRP A 68 31.93 -11.91 -6.47
CA TRP A 68 32.64 -12.06 -5.21
C TRP A 68 31.66 -11.96 -4.05
N LEU A 69 32.02 -12.59 -2.95
CA LEU A 69 31.26 -12.59 -1.70
C LEU A 69 32.22 -12.57 -0.52
N LEU A 70 32.07 -11.61 0.38
CA LEU A 70 32.84 -11.49 1.61
C LEU A 70 31.89 -11.30 2.78
N GLN A 71 32.12 -12.03 3.87
CA GLN A 71 31.32 -11.90 5.08
C GLN A 71 31.90 -10.78 5.96
N LEU A 72 31.17 -9.67 6.08
CA LEU A 72 31.48 -8.63 7.04
C LEU A 72 31.04 -9.10 8.44
N PRO A 73 31.93 -9.14 9.45
CA PRO A 73 31.56 -9.54 10.81
C PRO A 73 30.46 -8.65 11.40
N ALA A 74 29.68 -9.21 12.32
CA ALA A 74 28.58 -8.51 12.96
C ALA A 74 29.03 -7.19 13.59
N GLN A 75 28.26 -6.12 13.33
CA GLN A 75 28.50 -4.79 13.85
C GLN A 75 27.43 -4.38 14.86
N GLN A 76 27.82 -3.55 15.81
CA GLN A 76 26.88 -2.88 16.73
C GLN A 76 26.12 -1.77 15.99
N ALA A 77 24.95 -1.39 16.52
CA ALA A 77 24.19 -0.28 15.99
C ALA A 77 25.00 1.03 15.98
N GLY A 78 24.87 1.83 14.93
CA GLY A 78 25.52 3.15 14.87
C GLY A 78 25.99 3.55 13.48
N GLY A 79 26.80 4.61 13.46
CA GLY A 79 27.36 5.22 12.25
C GLY A 79 27.41 6.75 12.36
N PRO A 80 27.79 7.46 11.29
CA PRO A 80 28.17 6.88 10.00
C PRO A 80 29.51 6.13 10.08
N HIS A 81 29.62 5.06 9.31
CA HIS A 81 30.81 4.29 9.06
C HIS A 81 31.23 4.39 7.60
N GLN A 82 32.48 4.03 7.34
CA GLN A 82 33.04 3.97 6.00
C GLN A 82 33.31 2.53 5.57
N LEU A 83 32.81 2.15 4.39
CA LEU A 83 33.23 0.93 3.70
C LEU A 83 34.02 1.29 2.45
N SER A 84 35.19 0.68 2.27
CA SER A 84 35.99 0.83 1.05
C SER A 84 36.28 -0.52 0.40
N PHE A 85 36.14 -0.58 -0.92
CA PHE A 85 36.39 -1.75 -1.76
C PHE A 85 37.50 -1.41 -2.73
N LYS A 86 38.62 -2.11 -2.64
CA LYS A 86 39.82 -1.85 -3.44
C LYS A 86 40.21 -3.09 -4.24
N GLY A 87 40.18 -2.97 -5.55
CA GLY A 87 40.72 -3.93 -6.51
C GLY A 87 41.47 -3.17 -7.60
N ARG A 88 41.06 -3.34 -8.85
CA ARG A 88 41.54 -2.55 -10.00
C ARG A 88 41.03 -1.11 -9.94
N ASN A 89 39.81 -0.92 -9.44
CA ASN A 89 39.25 0.37 -9.05
C ASN A 89 39.10 0.48 -7.52
N HIS A 90 38.65 1.64 -7.05
CA HIS A 90 38.39 1.91 -5.64
C HIS A 90 37.01 2.54 -5.49
N ILE A 91 36.15 1.90 -4.69
CA ILE A 91 34.85 2.43 -4.28
C ILE A 91 34.92 2.75 -2.79
N GLU A 92 34.43 3.91 -2.40
CA GLU A 92 34.39 4.37 -1.01
C GLU A 92 32.96 4.85 -0.70
N LEU A 93 32.32 4.26 0.31
CA LEU A 93 31.01 4.66 0.83
C LEU A 93 31.21 5.20 2.24
N LYS A 94 30.74 6.42 2.54
CA LYS A 94 31.05 7.15 3.79
C LYS A 94 29.86 7.33 4.73
N ASP A 95 28.64 7.13 4.24
CA ASP A 95 27.39 7.28 4.98
C ASP A 95 26.73 5.91 5.22
N ILE A 96 27.44 4.99 5.88
CA ILE A 96 26.96 3.64 6.19
C ILE A 96 26.50 3.55 7.65
N TYR A 97 25.33 2.97 7.89
CA TYR A 97 24.82 2.71 9.24
C TYR A 97 24.58 1.23 9.49
N PHE A 98 24.69 0.81 10.74
CA PHE A 98 24.21 -0.49 11.21
C PHE A 98 22.98 -0.28 12.09
N GLY A 99 21.91 -1.00 11.81
CA GLY A 99 20.60 -0.77 12.41
C GLY A 99 19.62 -1.92 12.21
N ASP A 100 18.34 -1.67 12.46
CA ASP A 100 17.28 -2.64 12.22
C ASP A 100 16.68 -2.41 10.82
N VAL A 101 16.83 -3.40 9.93
CA VAL A 101 16.40 -3.31 8.52
C VAL A 101 15.07 -4.03 8.33
N TRP A 102 14.08 -3.34 7.78
CA TRP A 102 12.73 -3.85 7.58
C TRP A 102 12.31 -3.80 6.13
N VAL A 103 11.73 -4.88 5.63
CA VAL A 103 11.07 -4.90 4.32
C VAL A 103 9.62 -4.45 4.51
N ALA A 104 9.25 -3.34 3.87
CA ALA A 104 7.88 -2.85 3.83
C ALA A 104 7.25 -3.26 2.51
N SER A 105 6.37 -4.27 2.53
CA SER A 105 5.84 -4.90 1.32
C SER A 105 4.32 -5.05 1.33
N GLY A 106 3.78 -5.36 0.15
CA GLY A 106 2.34 -5.55 -0.05
C GLY A 106 1.85 -4.65 -1.18
N GLN A 107 0.67 -4.06 -0.99
CA GLN A 107 0.02 -3.25 -2.03
C GLN A 107 -0.12 -1.77 -1.64
N SER A 108 -1.11 -1.09 -2.23
CA SER A 108 -1.29 0.36 -2.17
C SER A 108 -1.33 0.91 -0.76
N ASN A 109 -1.85 0.18 0.23
CA ASN A 109 -1.89 0.62 1.62
C ASN A 109 -0.53 0.61 2.35
N MET A 110 0.43 -0.19 1.88
CA MET A 110 1.84 -0.11 2.26
C MET A 110 2.59 0.91 1.40
N GLU A 111 2.29 0.99 0.11
CA GLU A 111 2.95 1.91 -0.83
C GLU A 111 2.65 3.39 -0.53
N LEU A 112 1.45 3.68 -0.03
CA LEU A 112 0.91 5.04 0.10
C LEU A 112 1.87 5.99 0.80
N GLU A 113 2.16 7.08 0.11
CA GLU A 113 3.21 8.03 0.47
C GLU A 113 2.75 9.05 1.53
N MET A 114 3.69 9.61 2.30
CA MET A 114 3.40 10.66 3.29
C MET A 114 2.70 11.88 2.68
N ALA A 115 3.01 12.24 1.44
CA ALA A 115 2.32 13.30 0.71
C ALA A 115 0.79 13.08 0.64
N ARG A 116 0.35 11.82 0.59
CA ARG A 116 -1.09 11.47 0.55
C ARG A 116 -1.80 11.63 1.89
N VAL A 117 -1.07 11.76 3.00
CA VAL A 117 -1.62 12.02 4.34
C VAL A 117 -1.19 13.39 4.90
N ALA A 118 -0.62 14.26 4.05
CA ALA A 118 -0.08 15.56 4.43
C ALA A 118 -1.10 16.43 5.19
N GLU A 119 -2.38 16.37 4.81
CA GLU A 119 -3.44 17.16 5.45
C GLU A 119 -3.74 16.70 6.88
N ALA A 120 -3.67 15.40 7.14
CA ALA A 120 -3.87 14.86 8.48
C ALA A 120 -2.64 15.08 9.37
N TYR A 121 -1.45 15.17 8.78
CA TYR A 121 -0.18 15.24 9.51
C TYR A 121 0.82 16.28 8.96
N PRO A 122 0.44 17.56 8.77
CA PRO A 122 1.29 18.54 8.06
C PRO A 122 2.62 18.82 8.77
N GLN A 123 2.63 18.73 10.10
CA GLN A 123 3.84 18.89 10.91
C GLN A 123 4.82 17.72 10.70
N ASP A 124 4.31 16.49 10.57
CA ASP A 124 5.16 15.31 10.38
C ASP A 124 5.89 15.34 9.03
N LEU A 125 5.45 16.16 8.05
CA LEU A 125 6.15 16.42 6.79
C LEU A 125 7.09 17.62 6.91
N THR A 126 6.58 18.77 7.36
CA THR A 126 7.33 20.04 7.34
C THR A 126 8.48 20.09 8.34
N SER A 127 8.39 19.36 9.46
CA SER A 127 9.42 19.32 10.50
C SER A 127 10.14 17.97 10.60
N ALA A 128 10.03 17.10 9.59
CA ALA A 128 10.67 15.79 9.59
C ALA A 128 12.19 15.93 9.77
N ASN A 129 12.76 15.40 10.86
CA ASN A 129 14.20 15.43 11.11
C ASN A 129 14.66 14.10 11.71
N TYR A 130 14.67 13.06 10.89
CA TYR A 130 15.02 11.71 11.30
C TYR A 130 16.11 11.15 10.38
N PRO A 131 17.35 11.69 10.42
CA PRO A 131 18.42 11.30 9.51
C PRO A 131 18.85 9.84 9.67
N LEU A 132 18.48 9.17 10.76
CA LEU A 132 18.76 7.76 11.01
C LEU A 132 17.60 6.83 10.60
N ILE A 133 16.53 7.38 10.03
CA ILE A 133 15.48 6.60 9.37
C ILE A 133 15.70 6.77 7.86
N ARG A 134 16.09 5.69 7.19
CA ARG A 134 16.50 5.70 5.79
C ARG A 134 15.59 4.76 5.00
N GLN A 135 15.08 5.20 3.86
CA GLN A 135 14.28 4.38 2.95
C GLN A 135 15.03 4.16 1.65
N PHE A 136 15.02 2.92 1.15
CA PHE A 136 15.29 2.59 -0.24
C PHE A 136 13.97 2.23 -0.91
N LYS A 137 13.55 3.00 -1.93
CA LYS A 137 12.33 2.69 -2.70
C LYS A 137 12.70 1.79 -3.87
N VAL A 138 12.19 0.55 -3.86
CA VAL A 138 12.48 -0.45 -4.90
C VAL A 138 11.79 -0.04 -6.21
N PRO A 139 12.50 -0.03 -7.35
CA PRO A 139 11.88 0.20 -8.65
C PRO A 139 10.77 -0.80 -8.94
N GLN A 140 9.65 -0.33 -9.48
CA GLN A 140 8.47 -1.15 -9.74
C GLN A 140 8.58 -1.91 -11.06
N GLU A 141 9.31 -3.03 -11.04
CA GLU A 141 9.57 -3.89 -12.21
C GLU A 141 9.09 -5.33 -12.01
N TYR A 142 8.53 -5.97 -13.02
CA TYR A 142 8.18 -7.39 -12.94
C TYR A 142 9.10 -8.21 -13.85
N ASN A 143 9.33 -9.47 -13.48
CA ASN A 143 10.07 -10.40 -14.32
C ASN A 143 9.49 -11.82 -14.23
N PHE A 144 8.95 -12.37 -15.31
CA PHE A 144 8.36 -13.72 -15.29
C PHE A 144 9.36 -14.83 -15.62
N LYS A 145 10.54 -14.47 -16.12
CA LYS A 145 11.52 -15.44 -16.64
C LYS A 145 12.43 -16.00 -15.55
N ALA A 146 12.94 -15.14 -14.68
CA ALA A 146 13.83 -15.53 -13.60
C ALA A 146 13.89 -14.47 -12.49
N PRO A 147 14.28 -14.85 -11.27
CA PRO A 147 14.62 -13.90 -10.21
C PRO A 147 15.74 -12.94 -10.64
N GLN A 148 15.55 -11.64 -10.44
CA GLN A 148 16.60 -10.65 -10.67
C GLN A 148 17.68 -10.73 -9.61
N GLN A 149 18.92 -10.44 -10.00
CA GLN A 149 20.10 -10.45 -9.11
C GLN A 149 20.47 -9.05 -8.61
N ASP A 150 19.91 -8.00 -9.20
CA ASP A 150 20.15 -6.61 -8.83
C ASP A 150 18.92 -5.76 -9.20
N LEU A 151 18.88 -4.53 -8.70
CA LEU A 151 17.85 -3.55 -9.00
C LEU A 151 18.33 -2.58 -10.09
N SER A 152 17.42 -2.20 -10.99
CA SER A 152 17.72 -1.26 -12.08
C SER A 152 18.10 0.14 -11.58
N GLY A 153 17.59 0.54 -10.42
CA GLY A 153 17.80 1.84 -9.80
C GLY A 153 17.34 1.90 -8.34
N GLY A 154 17.16 3.12 -7.84
CA GLY A 154 16.85 3.41 -6.44
C GLY A 154 18.06 3.93 -5.67
N GLU A 155 17.78 4.58 -4.55
CA GLU A 155 18.77 5.19 -3.66
C GLU A 155 18.26 5.18 -2.22
N TRP A 156 19.18 5.22 -1.26
CA TRP A 156 18.85 5.40 0.15
C TRP A 156 18.67 6.88 0.46
N VAL A 157 17.48 7.25 0.92
CA VAL A 157 17.15 8.62 1.32
C VAL A 157 16.86 8.68 2.81
N ALA A 158 17.35 9.72 3.48
CA ALA A 158 17.01 10.03 4.87
C ALA A 158 15.60 10.62 4.97
N ALA A 159 14.91 10.41 6.10
CA ALA A 159 13.66 11.10 6.40
C ALA A 159 13.94 12.56 6.79
N SER A 160 13.67 13.48 5.86
CA SER A 160 13.89 14.93 5.98
C SER A 160 12.73 15.70 5.33
N PRO A 161 12.58 17.02 5.53
CA PRO A 161 11.48 17.76 4.92
C PRO A 161 11.54 17.77 3.38
N LYS A 162 12.70 17.44 2.78
CA LYS A 162 12.90 17.37 1.33
C LYS A 162 12.50 16.05 0.71
N SER A 163 12.40 14.99 1.50
CA SER A 163 12.32 13.59 1.02
C SER A 163 11.15 12.83 1.63
N ILE A 164 10.66 13.26 2.80
CA ILE A 164 9.65 12.57 3.58
C ILE A 164 8.36 12.34 2.79
N ASP A 165 8.01 13.26 1.89
CA ASP A 165 6.84 13.18 1.01
C ASP A 165 6.74 11.83 0.28
N ASN A 166 7.87 11.25 -0.11
CA ASN A 166 7.97 10.01 -0.89
C ASN A 166 8.19 8.75 -0.01
N PHE A 167 8.16 8.89 1.31
CA PHE A 167 8.21 7.74 2.21
C PHE A 167 6.85 7.05 2.26
N SER A 168 6.84 5.72 2.36
CA SER A 168 5.63 5.01 2.77
C SER A 168 5.18 5.55 4.12
N ALA A 169 3.95 6.07 4.22
CA ALA A 169 3.44 6.67 5.43
C ALA A 169 3.37 5.66 6.58
N LEU A 170 2.92 4.43 6.29
CA LEU A 170 2.88 3.37 7.29
C LEU A 170 4.28 2.97 7.75
N ALA A 171 5.20 2.73 6.81
CA ALA A 171 6.55 2.29 7.15
C ALA A 171 7.34 3.38 7.89
N PHE A 172 7.16 4.65 7.52
CA PHE A 172 7.76 5.78 8.22
C PHE A 172 7.29 5.85 9.67
N TYR A 173 5.98 5.80 9.92
CA TYR A 173 5.48 5.86 11.29
C TYR A 173 5.89 4.65 12.12
N PHE A 174 5.93 3.46 11.51
CA PHE A 174 6.51 2.27 12.14
C PHE A 174 7.99 2.48 12.54
N GLY A 175 8.82 2.93 11.59
CA GLY A 175 10.25 3.16 11.83
C GLY A 175 10.50 4.27 12.82
N ARG A 176 9.69 5.34 12.79
CA ARG A 176 9.78 6.46 13.74
C ARG A 176 9.55 6.02 15.18
N GLU A 177 8.53 5.20 15.40
CA GLU A 177 8.19 4.72 16.75
C GLU A 177 9.27 3.77 17.29
N LEU A 178 9.83 2.89 16.45
CA LEU A 178 10.97 2.06 16.84
C LEU A 178 12.23 2.88 17.14
N PHE A 179 12.56 3.83 16.26
CA PHE A 179 13.71 4.72 16.45
C PHE A 179 13.58 5.56 17.73
N GLN A 180 12.40 6.11 18.01
CA GLN A 180 12.15 6.87 19.24
C GLN A 180 12.24 5.99 20.50
N HIS A 181 11.90 4.71 20.38
CA HIS A 181 11.92 3.76 21.50
C HIS A 181 13.34 3.33 21.89
N ASN A 182 14.22 3.06 20.92
CA ASN A 182 15.55 2.48 21.20
C ASN A 182 16.76 3.23 20.62
N GLY A 183 16.55 4.28 19.82
CA GLY A 183 17.62 5.10 19.23
C GLY A 183 18.44 4.42 18.12
N VAL A 184 18.01 3.26 17.63
CA VAL A 184 18.75 2.46 16.64
C VAL A 184 18.40 2.90 15.22
N PRO A 185 19.38 3.09 14.29
CA PRO A 185 19.08 3.41 12.91
C PRO A 185 18.09 2.42 12.27
N ILE A 186 17.16 2.93 11.46
CA ILE A 186 16.11 2.12 10.82
C ILE A 186 16.29 2.18 9.31
N GLY A 187 16.50 1.02 8.69
CA GLY A 187 16.46 0.85 7.25
C GLY A 187 15.10 0.35 6.79
N ILE A 188 14.50 1.00 5.80
CA ILE A 188 13.22 0.60 5.20
C ILE A 188 13.44 0.27 3.74
N LEU A 189 13.26 -1.00 3.36
CA LEU A 189 13.18 -1.42 1.97
C LEU A 189 11.70 -1.32 1.54
N ASN A 190 11.32 -0.23 0.90
CA ASN A 190 9.95 -0.03 0.42
C ASN A 190 9.74 -0.81 -0.89
N ASN A 191 9.09 -1.97 -0.74
CA ASN A 191 8.89 -3.01 -1.73
C ASN A 191 7.39 -3.27 -1.92
N ALA A 192 6.60 -2.24 -2.20
CA ALA A 192 5.15 -2.34 -2.33
C ALA A 192 4.65 -1.88 -3.71
N LEU A 193 3.57 -2.52 -4.20
CA LEU A 193 2.97 -2.20 -5.50
C LEU A 193 1.43 -2.23 -5.46
N GLY A 194 0.82 -1.09 -5.77
CA GLY A 194 -0.62 -0.91 -5.77
C GLY A 194 -1.40 -1.95 -6.58
N GLY A 195 -2.38 -2.57 -5.92
CA GLY A 195 -3.30 -3.54 -6.50
C GLY A 195 -2.73 -4.95 -6.68
N SER A 196 -1.47 -5.22 -6.28
CA SER A 196 -0.90 -6.56 -6.40
C SER A 196 -1.62 -7.57 -5.48
N PRO A 197 -2.03 -8.74 -5.99
CA PRO A 197 -2.50 -9.83 -5.15
C PRO A 197 -1.32 -10.66 -4.60
N VAL A 198 -1.57 -11.52 -3.61
CA VAL A 198 -0.52 -12.28 -2.91
C VAL A 198 0.31 -13.18 -3.84
N GLU A 199 -0.31 -13.80 -4.84
CA GLU A 199 0.33 -14.72 -5.78
C GLU A 199 1.38 -14.05 -6.69
N ALA A 200 1.30 -12.72 -6.89
CA ALA A 200 2.32 -11.95 -7.61
C ALA A 200 3.68 -11.94 -6.88
N TRP A 201 3.66 -12.17 -5.56
CA TRP A 201 4.79 -12.10 -4.64
C TRP A 201 5.36 -13.46 -4.26
N MET A 202 4.89 -14.53 -4.90
CA MET A 202 5.30 -15.90 -4.65
C MET A 202 6.35 -16.33 -5.69
N SER A 203 7.40 -17.02 -5.23
CA SER A 203 8.36 -17.70 -6.11
C SER A 203 7.70 -18.82 -6.91
N GLU A 204 8.40 -19.35 -7.91
CA GLU A 204 7.94 -20.53 -8.64
C GLU A 204 7.80 -21.74 -7.71
N GLU A 205 8.69 -21.90 -6.73
CA GLU A 205 8.60 -22.97 -5.74
C GLU A 205 7.40 -22.80 -4.81
N ALA A 206 7.11 -21.58 -4.36
CA ALA A 206 5.94 -21.27 -3.54
C ALA A 206 4.62 -21.49 -4.28
N LEU A 207 4.63 -21.33 -5.62
CA LEU A 207 3.46 -21.52 -6.48
C LEU A 207 3.22 -22.99 -6.87
N GLN A 208 4.15 -23.93 -6.64
CA GLN A 208 3.96 -25.35 -6.96
C GLN A 208 2.66 -25.95 -6.39
N PRO A 209 2.24 -25.65 -5.14
CA PRO A 209 0.96 -26.13 -4.60
C PRO A 209 -0.28 -25.47 -5.23
N PHE A 210 -0.10 -24.45 -6.05
CA PHE A 210 -1.15 -23.65 -6.70
C PHE A 210 -0.98 -23.69 -8.23
N PRO A 211 -1.19 -24.87 -8.86
CA PRO A 211 -0.80 -25.10 -10.25
C PRO A 211 -1.50 -24.19 -11.27
N GLU A 212 -2.71 -23.70 -10.96
CA GLU A 212 -3.42 -22.74 -11.80
C GLU A 212 -2.71 -21.36 -11.80
N ASP A 213 -2.30 -20.88 -10.63
CA ASP A 213 -1.56 -19.61 -10.49
C ASP A 213 -0.17 -19.73 -11.14
N LEU A 214 0.52 -20.85 -10.93
CA LEU A 214 1.80 -21.11 -11.58
C LEU A 214 1.66 -21.13 -13.11
N ALA A 215 0.68 -21.88 -13.62
CA ALA A 215 0.41 -21.96 -15.06
C ALA A 215 0.06 -20.60 -15.65
N GLU A 216 -0.67 -19.75 -14.91
CA GLU A 216 -0.95 -18.37 -15.32
C GLU A 216 0.32 -17.52 -15.39
N GLY A 217 1.17 -17.55 -14.37
CA GLY A 217 2.44 -16.81 -14.36
C GLY A 217 3.39 -17.23 -15.48
N ILE A 218 3.49 -18.53 -15.77
CA ILE A 218 4.36 -19.08 -16.83
C ILE A 218 4.02 -18.52 -18.21
N LYS A 219 2.74 -18.23 -18.52
CA LYS A 219 2.33 -17.64 -19.81
C LYS A 219 3.07 -16.34 -20.09
N PHE A 220 3.32 -15.53 -19.05
CA PHE A 220 3.96 -14.23 -19.17
C PHE A 220 5.49 -14.30 -19.31
N ARG A 221 6.08 -15.51 -19.41
CA ARG A 221 7.46 -15.68 -19.89
C ARG A 221 7.63 -15.33 -21.37
N ASP A 222 6.54 -15.39 -22.13
CA ASP A 222 6.53 -15.01 -23.55
C ASP A 222 6.38 -13.49 -23.70
N ASP A 223 7.47 -12.82 -24.09
CA ASP A 223 7.48 -11.38 -24.36
C ASP A 223 6.49 -11.00 -25.47
N LYS A 224 6.21 -11.89 -26.44
CA LYS A 224 5.24 -11.61 -27.50
C LYS A 224 3.82 -11.54 -26.95
N LEU A 225 3.49 -12.38 -25.97
CA LEU A 225 2.20 -12.32 -25.28
C LEU A 225 2.08 -10.99 -24.51
N ILE A 226 3.12 -10.59 -23.77
CA ILE A 226 3.16 -9.30 -23.06
C ILE A 226 2.96 -8.14 -24.03
N GLN A 227 3.71 -8.12 -25.14
CA GLN A 227 3.60 -7.07 -26.16
C GLN A 227 2.21 -7.03 -26.80
N SER A 228 1.64 -8.18 -27.13
CA SER A 228 0.30 -8.32 -27.70
C SER A 228 -0.77 -7.76 -26.76
N ILE A 229 -0.76 -8.18 -25.49
CA ILE A 229 -1.71 -7.70 -24.46
C ILE A 229 -1.53 -6.20 -24.24
N THR A 230 -0.30 -5.72 -24.11
CA THR A 230 -0.01 -4.30 -23.90
C THR A 230 -0.51 -3.45 -25.06
N ALA A 231 -0.28 -3.89 -26.30
CA ALA A 231 -0.77 -3.20 -27.49
C ALA A 231 -2.30 -3.25 -27.59
N ALA A 232 -2.93 -4.38 -27.25
CA ALA A 232 -4.38 -4.52 -27.25
C ALA A 232 -5.05 -3.63 -26.21
N ASP A 233 -4.55 -3.63 -24.96
CA ASP A 233 -5.06 -2.77 -23.88
C ASP A 233 -4.84 -1.30 -24.21
N LYS A 234 -3.66 -0.92 -24.75
CA LYS A 234 -3.42 0.45 -25.21
C LYS A 234 -4.40 0.86 -26.31
N ASN A 235 -4.53 0.07 -27.37
CA ASN A 235 -5.43 0.37 -28.48
C ASN A 235 -6.90 0.48 -28.03
N LYS A 236 -7.35 -0.42 -27.16
CA LYS A 236 -8.68 -0.40 -26.54
C LYS A 236 -8.92 0.91 -25.79
N ASN A 237 -7.98 1.32 -24.94
CA ASN A 237 -8.07 2.57 -24.19
C ASN A 237 -8.03 3.79 -25.12
N ASP A 238 -7.06 3.87 -26.03
CA ASP A 238 -6.92 4.98 -26.98
C ASP A 238 -8.19 5.16 -27.84
N GLN A 239 -8.77 4.06 -28.30
CA GLN A 239 -10.02 4.08 -29.06
C GLN A 239 -11.19 4.58 -28.21
N TRP A 240 -11.34 4.07 -26.99
CA TRP A 240 -12.44 4.42 -26.10
C TRP A 240 -12.39 5.89 -25.64
N TYR A 241 -11.24 6.34 -25.12
CA TYR A 241 -11.03 7.73 -24.69
C TYR A 241 -11.05 8.69 -25.88
N GLY A 242 -10.42 8.32 -27.00
CA GLY A 242 -10.40 9.15 -28.20
C GLY A 242 -11.78 9.31 -28.85
N ASP A 243 -12.61 8.26 -28.83
CA ASP A 243 -14.02 8.35 -29.27
C ASP A 243 -14.82 9.30 -28.39
N LEU A 244 -14.71 9.17 -27.06
CA LEU A 244 -15.37 10.08 -26.13
C LEU A 244 -14.93 11.52 -26.33
N GLN A 245 -13.62 11.77 -26.50
CA GLN A 245 -13.11 13.13 -26.73
C GLN A 245 -13.66 13.75 -28.01
N ARG A 246 -13.76 12.99 -29.11
CA ARG A 246 -14.35 13.47 -30.37
C ARG A 246 -15.85 13.73 -30.27
N ARG A 247 -16.57 12.93 -29.48
CA ARG A 247 -18.02 13.06 -29.31
C ARG A 247 -18.43 13.98 -28.17
N ASP A 248 -17.49 14.53 -27.42
CA ASP A 248 -17.75 15.43 -26.30
C ASP A 248 -17.99 16.87 -26.81
N PRO A 249 -19.26 17.34 -26.92
CA PRO A 249 -19.55 18.72 -27.31
C PRO A 249 -18.97 19.75 -26.33
N GLY A 250 -18.66 19.37 -25.10
CA GLY A 250 -17.99 20.25 -24.15
C GLY A 250 -16.57 20.62 -24.54
N LEU A 251 -15.92 19.79 -25.36
CA LEU A 251 -14.61 20.08 -25.94
C LEU A 251 -14.71 20.55 -27.40
N THR A 252 -15.67 20.04 -28.17
CA THR A 252 -15.69 20.18 -29.64
C THR A 252 -16.65 21.23 -30.18
N SER A 253 -17.60 21.72 -29.38
CA SER A 253 -18.54 22.76 -29.84
C SER A 253 -17.85 24.12 -30.00
N LYS A 254 -18.49 25.02 -30.77
CA LYS A 254 -18.00 26.39 -31.01
C LYS A 254 -17.74 27.16 -29.71
N THR A 255 -18.56 26.92 -28.69
CA THR A 255 -18.39 27.49 -27.35
C THR A 255 -18.14 26.35 -26.38
N PRO A 256 -16.87 26.07 -26.01
CA PRO A 256 -16.55 24.98 -25.10
C PRO A 256 -17.28 25.09 -23.77
N TRP A 257 -17.57 23.95 -23.13
CA TRP A 257 -18.38 23.93 -21.91
C TRP A 257 -17.64 24.38 -20.66
N TYR A 258 -16.35 24.67 -20.76
CA TYR A 258 -15.59 25.41 -19.76
C TYR A 258 -15.60 26.94 -19.98
N SER A 259 -16.22 27.44 -21.06
CA SER A 259 -16.30 28.87 -21.35
C SER A 259 -17.30 29.60 -20.45
N GLU A 260 -16.94 30.82 -20.04
CA GLU A 260 -17.82 31.73 -19.31
C GLU A 260 -19.03 32.19 -20.12
N THR A 261 -18.94 32.14 -21.46
CA THR A 261 -19.99 32.62 -22.37
C THR A 261 -20.98 31.54 -22.80
N LEU A 262 -20.82 30.30 -22.31
CA LEU A 262 -21.77 29.23 -22.59
C LEU A 262 -23.11 29.54 -21.89
N ASP A 263 -24.20 29.47 -22.64
CA ASP A 263 -25.54 29.43 -22.04
C ASP A 263 -25.81 28.02 -21.48
N ASP A 264 -25.82 27.93 -20.14
CA ASP A 264 -26.11 26.72 -19.39
C ASP A 264 -27.46 26.79 -18.66
N SER A 265 -28.39 27.65 -19.11
CA SER A 265 -29.72 27.79 -18.48
C SER A 265 -30.51 26.48 -18.44
N ASN A 266 -30.34 25.64 -19.47
CA ASN A 266 -31.07 24.38 -19.65
C ASN A 266 -30.35 23.17 -19.03
N TRP A 267 -29.23 23.37 -18.34
CA TRP A 267 -28.51 22.27 -17.68
C TRP A 267 -29.28 21.77 -16.45
N GLN A 268 -29.18 20.47 -16.18
CA GLN A 268 -29.90 19.82 -15.09
C GLN A 268 -29.29 20.21 -13.73
N PRO A 269 -30.09 20.34 -12.65
CA PRO A 269 -29.53 20.55 -11.32
C PRO A 269 -28.81 19.27 -10.83
N PHE A 270 -27.71 19.47 -10.11
CA PHE A 270 -26.97 18.40 -9.43
C PHE A 270 -26.51 18.88 -8.06
N ILE A 271 -26.54 18.00 -7.06
CA ILE A 271 -26.11 18.32 -5.70
C ILE A 271 -24.69 17.79 -5.49
N VAL A 272 -23.78 18.68 -5.06
CA VAL A 272 -22.40 18.34 -4.71
C VAL A 272 -22.22 18.39 -3.19
N PRO A 273 -21.59 17.38 -2.57
CA PRO A 273 -21.29 16.06 -3.14
C PRO A 273 -22.56 15.25 -3.42
N GLY A 274 -22.42 14.23 -4.27
CA GLY A 274 -23.53 13.38 -4.67
C GLY A 274 -23.18 12.45 -5.83
N PHE A 275 -24.06 11.49 -6.10
CA PHE A 275 -23.93 10.54 -7.19
C PHE A 275 -25.00 10.77 -8.24
N ARG A 276 -24.72 10.39 -9.49
CA ARG A 276 -25.77 10.29 -10.50
C ARG A 276 -26.80 9.24 -10.08
N PRO A 277 -28.10 9.46 -10.33
CA PRO A 277 -29.16 8.56 -9.86
C PRO A 277 -29.20 7.22 -10.61
N LYS A 278 -28.62 7.17 -11.82
CA LYS A 278 -28.53 5.96 -12.64
C LYS A 278 -27.06 5.66 -12.95
N PRO A 279 -26.69 4.37 -13.08
CA PRO A 279 -25.38 3.98 -13.62
C PRO A 279 -25.11 4.69 -14.95
N PHE A 280 -23.86 5.11 -15.15
CA PHE A 280 -23.46 5.89 -16.31
C PHE A 280 -22.04 5.53 -16.75
N THR A 281 -21.81 5.59 -18.06
CA THR A 281 -20.50 5.45 -18.66
C THR A 281 -20.37 6.43 -19.81
N GLY A 282 -19.24 7.15 -19.85
CA GLY A 282 -18.97 8.23 -20.78
C GLY A 282 -18.54 9.51 -20.06
N VAL A 283 -18.89 10.66 -20.62
CA VAL A 283 -18.48 11.98 -20.12
C VAL A 283 -19.68 12.82 -19.72
N TRP A 284 -19.56 13.48 -18.59
CA TRP A 284 -20.53 14.44 -18.10
C TRP A 284 -19.81 15.63 -17.45
N TRP A 285 -20.47 16.78 -17.49
CA TRP A 285 -19.89 18.04 -17.05
C TRP A 285 -20.69 18.64 -15.91
N LEU A 286 -19.98 19.32 -15.03
CA LEU A 286 -20.53 20.12 -13.95
C LEU A 286 -20.08 21.57 -14.10
N ARG A 287 -20.97 22.51 -13.79
CA ARG A 287 -20.70 23.95 -13.80
C ARG A 287 -21.25 24.61 -12.54
N LYS A 288 -20.45 25.52 -11.95
CA LYS A 288 -20.88 26.42 -10.88
C LYS A 288 -20.25 27.79 -11.06
N THR A 289 -21.09 28.82 -11.03
CA THR A 289 -20.63 30.19 -10.92
C THR A 289 -20.65 30.61 -9.46
N ILE A 290 -19.51 31.11 -8.98
CA ILE A 290 -19.37 31.68 -7.64
C ILE A 290 -19.05 33.17 -7.75
N LYS A 291 -19.35 33.93 -6.69
CA LYS A 291 -18.95 35.35 -6.59
C LYS A 291 -17.87 35.50 -5.53
N LEU A 292 -16.77 36.14 -5.88
CA LEU A 292 -15.66 36.42 -4.98
C LEU A 292 -15.54 37.93 -4.74
N THR A 293 -15.24 38.31 -3.51
CA THR A 293 -14.70 39.65 -3.23
C THR A 293 -13.29 39.80 -3.82
N ALA A 294 -12.81 41.04 -3.96
CA ALA A 294 -11.44 41.28 -4.40
C ALA A 294 -10.39 40.65 -3.47
N ALA A 295 -10.66 40.62 -2.16
CA ALA A 295 -9.80 39.96 -1.18
C ALA A 295 -9.76 38.44 -1.39
N GLN A 296 -10.94 37.79 -1.49
CA GLN A 296 -11.02 36.34 -1.74
C GLN A 296 -10.35 35.95 -3.06
N ALA A 297 -10.57 36.71 -4.14
CA ALA A 297 -9.96 36.41 -5.43
C ALA A 297 -8.43 36.53 -5.42
N LYS A 298 -7.87 37.40 -4.57
CA LYS A 298 -6.43 37.57 -4.41
C LYS A 298 -5.80 36.50 -3.50
N GLU A 299 -6.52 36.09 -2.46
CA GLU A 299 -6.01 35.16 -1.45
C GLU A 299 -6.16 33.68 -1.86
N ALA A 300 -7.26 33.32 -2.51
CA ALA A 300 -7.58 31.94 -2.83
C ALA A 300 -6.54 31.31 -3.77
N ASN A 301 -5.97 30.19 -3.32
CA ASN A 301 -4.91 29.48 -4.05
C ASN A 301 -5.14 27.96 -4.13
N ILE A 302 -6.21 27.43 -3.51
CA ILE A 302 -6.53 26.00 -3.50
C ILE A 302 -7.98 25.79 -3.92
N LEU A 303 -8.19 24.83 -4.82
CA LEU A 303 -9.49 24.26 -5.15
C LEU A 303 -9.60 22.82 -4.63
N ARG A 304 -10.57 22.57 -3.74
CA ARG A 304 -10.92 21.25 -3.21
C ARG A 304 -12.21 20.73 -3.83
N LEU A 305 -12.15 19.53 -4.41
CA LEU A 305 -13.30 18.84 -5.01
C LEU A 305 -13.44 17.40 -4.48
N GLY A 306 -13.10 17.19 -3.21
CA GLY A 306 -13.20 15.91 -2.53
C GLY A 306 -12.49 14.78 -3.28
N SER A 307 -13.20 13.68 -3.51
CA SER A 307 -12.80 12.62 -4.44
C SER A 307 -13.91 12.45 -5.48
N ILE A 308 -13.55 12.15 -6.71
CA ILE A 308 -14.50 11.96 -7.81
C ILE A 308 -14.36 10.51 -8.29
N VAL A 309 -15.49 9.83 -8.52
CA VAL A 309 -15.46 8.48 -9.09
C VAL A 309 -14.91 8.54 -10.52
N ASP A 310 -13.88 7.75 -10.75
CA ASP A 310 -13.02 7.69 -11.94
C ASP A 310 -12.15 8.94 -12.12
N ALA A 311 -12.29 9.68 -13.21
CA ALA A 311 -11.35 10.71 -13.60
C ALA A 311 -12.01 12.07 -13.80
N ASP A 312 -11.25 13.14 -13.58
CA ASP A 312 -11.70 14.51 -13.78
C ASP A 312 -10.63 15.41 -14.41
N GLU A 313 -11.12 16.42 -15.13
CA GLU A 313 -10.38 17.61 -15.55
C GLU A 313 -11.13 18.85 -15.06
N VAL A 314 -10.41 19.84 -14.55
CA VAL A 314 -11.01 21.00 -13.89
C VAL A 314 -10.55 22.29 -14.54
N TYR A 315 -11.51 23.19 -14.74
CA TYR A 315 -11.32 24.45 -15.41
C TYR A 315 -11.86 25.60 -14.54
N ILE A 316 -11.10 26.69 -14.48
CA ILE A 316 -11.50 27.96 -13.88
C ILE A 316 -11.46 29.03 -14.97
N ASN A 317 -12.58 29.73 -15.17
CA ASN A 317 -12.69 30.84 -16.13
C ASN A 317 -12.14 30.46 -17.52
N GLY A 318 -12.46 29.25 -17.98
CA GLY A 318 -12.04 28.71 -19.27
C GLY A 318 -10.61 28.16 -19.36
N LYS A 319 -9.82 28.20 -18.29
CA LYS A 319 -8.46 27.64 -18.24
C LYS A 319 -8.42 26.37 -17.40
N GLN A 320 -7.80 25.31 -17.91
CA GLN A 320 -7.58 24.10 -17.12
C GLN A 320 -6.59 24.39 -15.98
N VAL A 321 -6.94 23.96 -14.77
CA VAL A 321 -6.15 24.17 -13.54
C VAL A 321 -5.73 22.86 -12.87
N GLY A 322 -6.26 21.72 -13.31
CA GLY A 322 -5.90 20.42 -12.76
C GLY A 322 -6.60 19.25 -13.43
N ASN A 323 -6.11 18.05 -13.14
CA ASN A 323 -6.72 16.79 -13.52
C ASN A 323 -6.31 15.67 -12.54
N THR A 324 -7.17 14.67 -12.39
CA THR A 324 -6.88 13.42 -11.66
C THR A 324 -7.46 12.26 -12.47
N THR A 325 -6.70 11.17 -12.63
CA THR A 325 -7.01 10.12 -13.61
C THR A 325 -7.73 8.88 -13.04
N TYR A 326 -7.94 8.81 -11.72
CA TYR A 326 -8.63 7.70 -11.06
C TYR A 326 -9.23 8.10 -9.71
N MET A 327 -10.05 7.24 -9.10
CA MET A 327 -10.98 7.67 -8.05
C MET A 327 -10.38 8.01 -6.68
N TYR A 328 -9.25 7.44 -6.30
CA TYR A 328 -8.78 7.49 -4.91
C TYR A 328 -8.04 8.78 -4.47
N PRO A 329 -7.27 9.49 -5.33
CA PRO A 329 -6.57 10.70 -4.89
C PRO A 329 -7.54 11.80 -4.48
N PRO A 330 -7.28 12.53 -3.39
CA PRO A 330 -7.98 13.77 -3.11
C PRO A 330 -7.77 14.79 -4.24
N ARG A 331 -8.84 15.47 -4.68
CA ARG A 331 -8.79 16.56 -5.65
C ARG A 331 -8.45 17.84 -4.92
N ARG A 332 -7.14 18.12 -4.84
CA ARG A 332 -6.58 19.37 -4.32
C ARG A 332 -5.72 19.99 -5.42
N TYR A 333 -6.25 21.01 -6.06
CA TYR A 333 -5.57 21.71 -7.15
C TYR A 333 -5.06 23.05 -6.66
N GLU A 334 -3.74 23.25 -6.77
CA GLU A 334 -3.14 24.57 -6.54
C GLU A 334 -3.43 25.46 -7.75
N LEU A 335 -3.95 26.65 -7.47
CA LEU A 335 -4.38 27.58 -8.50
C LEU A 335 -3.25 28.57 -8.80
N PRO A 336 -2.94 28.81 -10.09
CA PRO A 336 -1.95 29.81 -10.44
C PRO A 336 -2.46 31.21 -10.07
N ALA A 337 -1.52 32.10 -9.74
CA ALA A 337 -1.84 33.51 -9.48
C ALA A 337 -2.63 34.11 -10.66
N GLY A 338 -3.73 34.81 -10.35
CA GLY A 338 -4.61 35.40 -11.36
C GLY A 338 -5.59 34.42 -12.03
N ALA A 339 -5.69 33.17 -11.56
CA ALA A 339 -6.75 32.25 -12.00
C ALA A 339 -8.16 32.77 -11.67
N LEU A 340 -8.28 33.53 -10.57
CA LEU A 340 -9.53 34.06 -10.03
C LEU A 340 -9.60 35.58 -10.19
N LYS A 341 -10.82 36.10 -10.30
CA LYS A 341 -11.12 37.55 -10.40
C LYS A 341 -12.17 37.98 -9.39
N ALA A 342 -12.20 39.27 -9.05
CA ALA A 342 -13.31 39.82 -8.27
C ALA A 342 -14.62 39.69 -9.06
N GLY A 343 -15.72 39.40 -8.38
CA GLY A 343 -17.01 39.14 -9.01
C GLY A 343 -17.17 37.68 -9.42
N ALA A 344 -17.81 37.44 -10.57
CA ALA A 344 -18.17 36.11 -11.03
C ALA A 344 -16.94 35.29 -11.48
N ASN A 345 -16.86 34.04 -11.03
CA ASN A 345 -15.90 33.05 -11.50
C ASN A 345 -16.65 31.75 -11.83
N LEU A 346 -16.30 31.15 -12.96
CA LEU A 346 -16.83 29.85 -13.38
C LEU A 346 -15.88 28.74 -12.96
N ILE A 347 -16.42 27.72 -12.31
CA ILE A 347 -15.79 26.41 -12.14
C ILE A 347 -16.51 25.43 -13.05
N ALA A 348 -15.76 24.77 -13.93
CA ALA A 348 -16.26 23.67 -14.75
C ALA A 348 -15.45 22.40 -14.48
N VAL A 349 -16.13 21.27 -14.30
CA VAL A 349 -15.51 19.96 -14.05
C VAL A 349 -16.01 18.99 -15.11
N ARG A 350 -15.10 18.43 -15.88
CA ARG A 350 -15.36 17.34 -16.80
C ARG A 350 -15.08 16.03 -16.09
N VAL A 351 -16.09 15.18 -15.95
CA VAL A 351 -15.96 13.87 -15.31
C VAL A 351 -16.04 12.78 -16.38
N THR A 352 -15.03 11.91 -16.41
CA THR A 352 -15.00 10.73 -17.28
C THR A 352 -15.29 9.50 -16.43
N ALA A 353 -16.44 8.87 -16.66
CA ALA A 353 -16.86 7.65 -15.98
C ALA A 353 -16.67 6.43 -16.88
N THR A 354 -15.92 5.44 -16.41
CA THR A 354 -15.56 4.22 -17.12
C THR A 354 -16.55 3.08 -16.88
N ASN A 355 -17.26 3.10 -15.75
CA ASN A 355 -18.27 2.12 -15.40
C ASN A 355 -19.23 2.58 -14.29
N GLY A 356 -20.54 2.30 -14.45
CA GLY A 356 -21.44 2.18 -13.29
C GLY A 356 -21.69 3.47 -12.49
N LYS A 357 -21.54 3.39 -11.16
CA LYS A 357 -21.80 4.49 -10.20
C LYS A 357 -20.76 5.59 -10.43
N THR A 358 -21.17 6.82 -10.68
CA THR A 358 -20.27 7.99 -10.84
C THR A 358 -20.80 9.19 -10.06
N GLY A 359 -19.89 10.03 -9.54
CA GLY A 359 -20.24 11.14 -8.68
C GLY A 359 -19.05 11.73 -7.93
N LEU A 360 -19.36 12.70 -7.06
CA LEU A 360 -18.45 13.35 -6.14
C LEU A 360 -18.72 12.79 -4.74
N ILE A 361 -17.71 12.17 -4.15
CA ILE A 361 -17.80 11.36 -2.93
C ILE A 361 -18.21 12.22 -1.71
N PRO A 362 -19.34 11.90 -1.03
CA PRO A 362 -19.73 12.58 0.21
C PRO A 362 -18.69 12.46 1.33
N ASP A 363 -18.79 13.32 2.35
CA ASP A 363 -17.88 13.41 3.50
C ASP A 363 -16.40 13.75 3.18
N LYS A 364 -16.13 14.19 1.95
CA LYS A 364 -14.85 14.76 1.53
C LYS A 364 -14.99 16.31 1.45
N PRO A 365 -13.87 17.08 1.50
CA PRO A 365 -13.93 18.54 1.48
C PRO A 365 -14.18 19.13 0.09
N TYR A 366 -15.11 20.08 0.00
CA TYR A 366 -15.46 20.82 -1.24
C TYR A 366 -15.45 22.32 -0.98
N TRP A 367 -14.37 23.01 -1.36
CA TRP A 367 -14.22 24.45 -1.14
C TRP A 367 -13.18 25.09 -2.07
N LEU A 368 -13.22 26.42 -2.20
CA LEU A 368 -12.23 27.24 -2.88
C LEU A 368 -11.68 28.26 -1.88
N GLY A 369 -10.36 28.47 -1.82
CA GLY A 369 -9.80 29.46 -0.89
C GLY A 369 -8.41 29.08 -0.40
N THR A 370 -8.20 29.32 0.89
CA THR A 370 -7.10 28.81 1.70
C THR A 370 -7.67 27.88 2.77
N ASP A 371 -6.82 27.08 3.43
CA ASP A 371 -7.28 26.24 4.56
C ASP A 371 -7.88 27.09 5.70
N ALA A 372 -7.41 28.33 5.86
CA ALA A 372 -7.91 29.27 6.87
C ALA A 372 -9.23 29.96 6.46
N ASN A 373 -9.42 30.23 5.16
CA ASN A 373 -10.57 30.95 4.63
C ASN A 373 -11.25 30.19 3.47
N PRO A 374 -11.95 29.07 3.75
CA PRO A 374 -12.60 28.27 2.72
C PRO A 374 -13.96 28.84 2.31
N LEU A 375 -14.20 28.99 1.01
CA LEU A 375 -15.53 29.20 0.43
C LEU A 375 -16.14 27.85 0.05
N ALA A 376 -17.23 27.46 0.71
CA ALA A 376 -17.90 26.19 0.45
C ALA A 376 -18.37 26.06 -1.01
N LEU A 377 -18.09 24.90 -1.61
CA LEU A 377 -18.52 24.55 -2.96
C LEU A 377 -19.68 23.54 -2.97
N THR A 378 -20.15 23.11 -1.80
CA THR A 378 -21.28 22.19 -1.68
C THR A 378 -22.61 22.81 -2.17
N GLY A 379 -23.64 21.97 -2.27
CA GLY A 379 -24.99 22.35 -2.69
C GLY A 379 -25.19 22.28 -4.19
N GLN A 380 -26.01 23.18 -4.73
CA GLN A 380 -26.47 23.09 -6.11
C GLN A 380 -25.39 23.51 -7.13
N TRP A 381 -25.24 22.66 -8.14
CA TRP A 381 -24.46 22.82 -9.36
C TRP A 381 -25.36 22.54 -10.57
N LYS A 382 -24.87 22.87 -11.76
CA LYS A 382 -25.47 22.48 -13.03
C LYS A 382 -24.72 21.30 -13.62
N MET A 383 -25.43 20.38 -14.26
CA MET A 383 -24.90 19.15 -14.85
C MET A 383 -25.42 18.97 -16.28
N HIS A 384 -24.57 18.44 -17.17
CA HIS A 384 -24.98 17.99 -18.50
C HIS A 384 -24.19 16.77 -18.95
N THR A 385 -24.86 15.78 -19.56
CA THR A 385 -24.20 14.65 -20.22
C THR A 385 -23.58 15.12 -21.54
N ALA A 386 -22.29 14.87 -21.76
CA ALA A 386 -21.63 15.20 -23.03
C ALA A 386 -21.74 14.04 -24.02
N ALA A 387 -21.31 12.85 -23.60
CA ALA A 387 -21.26 11.68 -24.46
C ALA A 387 -21.46 10.42 -23.61
N GLU A 388 -22.28 9.48 -24.10
CA GLU A 388 -22.39 8.14 -23.53
C GLU A 388 -21.43 7.18 -24.23
N ALA A 389 -20.96 6.17 -23.51
CA ALA A 389 -20.15 5.09 -24.05
C ALA A 389 -20.55 3.75 -23.44
N LYS A 390 -20.14 2.66 -24.09
CA LYS A 390 -20.16 1.33 -23.48
C LYS A 390 -19.12 1.27 -22.35
N HIS A 391 -19.33 0.36 -21.40
CA HIS A 391 -18.34 0.06 -20.36
C HIS A 391 -16.95 -0.13 -20.97
N LEU A 392 -15.94 0.56 -20.41
CA LEU A 392 -14.54 0.32 -20.74
C LEU A 392 -14.10 -0.99 -20.05
N PRO A 393 -13.79 -2.05 -20.80
CA PRO A 393 -13.28 -3.27 -20.18
C PRO A 393 -11.96 -2.99 -19.46
N GLY A 394 -11.79 -3.57 -18.27
CA GLY A 394 -10.57 -3.44 -17.48
C GLY A 394 -9.32 -3.90 -18.24
N ASP A 395 -8.16 -3.42 -17.81
CA ASP A 395 -6.87 -3.86 -18.33
C ASP A 395 -6.44 -5.19 -17.71
N THR A 396 -5.53 -5.89 -18.40
CA THR A 396 -5.06 -7.21 -17.99
C THR A 396 -4.09 -7.16 -16.79
N PHE A 397 -3.62 -5.96 -16.44
CA PHE A 397 -2.66 -5.66 -15.36
C PHE A 397 -1.54 -6.72 -15.26
N ILE A 398 -0.70 -6.79 -16.30
CA ILE A 398 0.38 -7.79 -16.42
C ILE A 398 1.24 -7.86 -15.14
N ARG A 399 1.56 -6.72 -14.54
CA ARG A 399 2.35 -6.63 -13.30
C ARG A 399 1.74 -7.30 -12.07
N TRP A 400 0.45 -7.65 -12.08
CA TRP A 400 -0.24 -8.35 -11.00
C TRP A 400 -0.27 -9.87 -11.19
N LYS A 401 0.24 -10.36 -12.33
CA LYS A 401 0.27 -11.79 -12.61
C LYS A 401 1.23 -12.51 -11.64
N PRO A 402 0.94 -13.78 -11.31
CA PRO A 402 1.77 -14.56 -10.39
C PRO A 402 3.25 -14.54 -10.79
N LEU A 403 4.17 -14.74 -9.83
CA LEU A 403 5.63 -14.80 -10.02
C LEU A 403 6.33 -13.47 -10.31
N GLY A 404 5.68 -12.56 -11.04
CA GLY A 404 6.35 -11.39 -11.63
C GLY A 404 7.01 -10.45 -10.63
N LEU A 405 6.32 -10.11 -9.52
CA LEU A 405 6.84 -9.16 -8.53
C LEU A 405 7.84 -9.82 -7.57
N TYR A 406 7.66 -11.09 -7.23
CA TYR A 406 8.70 -11.83 -6.49
C TYR A 406 10.04 -11.72 -7.20
N ASN A 407 10.06 -12.06 -8.50
CA ASN A 407 11.29 -12.07 -9.27
C ASN A 407 11.88 -10.68 -9.52
N GLY A 408 11.04 -9.68 -9.81
CA GLY A 408 11.51 -8.34 -10.20
C GLY A 408 11.85 -7.44 -9.01
N LEU A 409 11.02 -7.46 -7.95
CA LEU A 409 11.12 -6.55 -6.80
C LEU A 409 11.83 -7.20 -5.62
N LEU A 410 11.38 -8.39 -5.21
CA LEU A 410 11.76 -8.98 -3.94
C LEU A 410 13.08 -9.75 -4.00
N ALA A 411 13.29 -10.56 -5.05
CA ALA A 411 14.43 -11.46 -5.16
C ALA A 411 15.79 -10.74 -5.01
N PRO A 412 16.01 -9.53 -5.56
CA PRO A 412 17.26 -8.79 -5.33
C PRO A 412 17.53 -8.42 -3.85
N LEU A 413 16.50 -8.44 -3.00
CA LEU A 413 16.61 -8.08 -1.58
C LEU A 413 17.04 -9.27 -0.69
N THR A 414 16.90 -10.51 -1.18
CA THR A 414 17.05 -11.72 -0.33
C THR A 414 18.47 -12.00 0.09
N SER A 415 19.46 -11.34 -0.51
CA SER A 415 20.86 -11.39 -0.09
C SER A 415 21.21 -10.41 1.03
N LEU A 416 20.35 -9.45 1.36
CA LEU A 416 20.57 -8.53 2.48
C LEU A 416 19.89 -9.06 3.75
N PRO A 417 20.61 -9.26 4.87
CA PRO A 417 19.97 -9.64 6.13
C PRO A 417 19.00 -8.56 6.61
N ILE A 418 17.90 -8.98 7.23
CA ILE A 418 16.83 -8.10 7.70
C ILE A 418 16.39 -8.46 9.13
N LYS A 419 15.85 -7.47 9.85
CA LYS A 419 15.20 -7.65 11.15
C LYS A 419 13.82 -8.28 11.00
N GLY A 420 13.09 -7.98 9.93
CA GLY A 420 11.73 -8.47 9.71
C GLY A 420 11.02 -7.86 8.51
N VAL A 421 9.76 -8.29 8.33
CA VAL A 421 8.87 -7.81 7.28
C VAL A 421 7.65 -7.16 7.91
N ILE A 422 7.25 -6.00 7.39
CA ILE A 422 5.90 -5.45 7.58
C ILE A 422 5.12 -5.58 6.27
N TRP A 423 3.90 -6.10 6.36
CA TRP A 423 3.07 -6.43 5.21
C TRP A 423 1.68 -5.82 5.30
N TYR A 424 1.24 -5.10 4.27
CA TYR A 424 -0.13 -4.62 4.19
C TYR A 424 -0.71 -4.86 2.81
N GLN A 425 -1.48 -5.95 2.72
CA GLN A 425 -2.14 -6.40 1.52
C GLN A 425 -3.35 -7.27 1.85
N GLY A 426 -4.30 -7.28 0.93
CA GLY A 426 -5.40 -8.23 0.90
C GLY A 426 -6.52 -7.77 -0.01
N GLU A 427 -6.66 -6.47 -0.24
CA GLU A 427 -7.82 -5.89 -0.93
C GLU A 427 -8.02 -6.49 -2.33
N SER A 428 -6.94 -6.78 -3.06
CA SER A 428 -7.01 -7.43 -4.37
C SER A 428 -7.40 -8.90 -4.34
N ASN A 429 -7.31 -9.56 -3.17
CA ASN A 429 -7.71 -10.95 -2.98
C ASN A 429 -9.07 -11.10 -2.27
N VAL A 430 -9.79 -10.00 -1.99
CA VAL A 430 -11.12 -10.07 -1.33
C VAL A 430 -12.07 -10.99 -2.07
N GLY A 431 -12.09 -10.94 -3.41
CA GLY A 431 -12.94 -11.83 -4.22
C GLY A 431 -12.58 -13.32 -4.13
N ALA A 432 -11.35 -13.64 -3.73
CA ALA A 432 -10.80 -14.99 -3.60
C ALA A 432 -10.31 -15.28 -2.17
N TYR A 433 -10.96 -14.69 -1.16
CA TYR A 433 -10.47 -14.71 0.22
C TYR A 433 -10.27 -16.12 0.81
N LYS A 434 -11.02 -17.11 0.30
CA LYS A 434 -10.95 -18.52 0.74
C LYS A 434 -9.58 -19.15 0.51
N ASP A 435 -8.86 -18.67 -0.49
CA ASP A 435 -7.54 -19.19 -0.87
C ASP A 435 -6.41 -18.32 -0.31
N TYR A 436 -6.74 -17.23 0.41
CA TYR A 436 -5.74 -16.26 0.85
C TYR A 436 -4.79 -16.85 1.89
N GLN A 437 -5.32 -17.49 2.94
CA GLN A 437 -4.52 -18.04 4.03
C GLN A 437 -3.47 -19.08 3.55
N PRO A 438 -3.81 -20.08 2.70
CA PRO A 438 -2.81 -21.02 2.21
C PRO A 438 -1.74 -20.35 1.34
N ARG A 439 -2.12 -19.42 0.43
CA ARG A 439 -1.16 -18.67 -0.40
C ARG A 439 -0.24 -17.79 0.45
N PHE A 440 -0.80 -17.02 1.37
CA PHE A 440 -0.04 -16.08 2.20
C PHE A 440 0.93 -16.81 3.13
N THR A 441 0.51 -17.90 3.77
CA THR A 441 1.43 -18.69 4.62
C THR A 441 2.50 -19.42 3.80
N ALA A 442 2.21 -19.88 2.58
CA ALA A 442 3.21 -20.42 1.67
C ALA A 442 4.25 -19.36 1.27
N MET A 443 3.80 -18.14 0.96
CA MET A 443 4.66 -17.00 0.65
C MET A 443 5.60 -16.65 1.82
N ILE A 444 5.09 -16.57 3.06
CA ILE A 444 5.91 -16.27 4.26
C ILE A 444 7.05 -17.29 4.42
N ARG A 445 6.73 -18.59 4.28
CA ARG A 445 7.71 -19.68 4.42
C ARG A 445 8.76 -19.63 3.32
N ASP A 446 8.32 -19.43 2.08
CA ASP A 446 9.20 -19.30 0.92
C ASP A 446 10.15 -18.12 1.09
N TRP A 447 9.65 -16.93 1.44
CA TRP A 447 10.52 -15.77 1.65
C TRP A 447 11.58 -16.05 2.71
N ARG A 448 11.20 -16.61 3.86
CA ARG A 448 12.18 -17.01 4.89
C ARG A 448 13.24 -17.98 4.34
N ALA A 449 12.85 -18.94 3.51
CA ALA A 449 13.78 -19.86 2.86
C ALA A 449 14.70 -19.16 1.85
N LYS A 450 14.17 -18.24 1.03
CA LYS A 450 14.93 -17.49 0.02
C LYS A 450 15.92 -16.50 0.63
N TRP A 451 15.55 -15.86 1.74
CA TRP A 451 16.51 -15.09 2.54
C TRP A 451 17.56 -15.99 3.18
N ALA A 452 17.18 -17.19 3.66
CA ALA A 452 18.14 -18.12 4.22
C ALA A 452 19.18 -18.59 3.21
N GLU A 453 18.75 -18.88 1.99
CA GLU A 453 19.62 -19.15 0.85
C GLU A 453 20.50 -17.94 0.51
N GLY A 454 19.90 -16.76 0.31
CA GLY A 454 20.58 -15.56 -0.14
C GLY A 454 21.60 -14.98 0.84
N THR A 455 21.35 -15.10 2.14
CA THR A 455 22.25 -14.61 3.20
C THR A 455 23.20 -15.68 3.75
N GLY A 456 22.92 -16.96 3.49
CA GLY A 456 23.61 -18.08 4.12
C GLY A 456 23.33 -18.25 5.61
N GLN A 457 22.25 -17.66 6.13
CA GLN A 457 21.88 -17.66 7.55
C GLN A 457 20.50 -18.28 7.76
N GLN A 458 20.26 -18.91 8.91
CA GLN A 458 18.91 -19.35 9.22
C GLN A 458 18.01 -18.13 9.43
N ASN A 459 17.03 -17.96 8.53
CA ASN A 459 16.11 -16.84 8.59
C ASN A 459 14.75 -17.29 9.11
N GLN A 460 14.44 -16.87 10.32
CA GLN A 460 13.11 -16.97 10.93
C GLN A 460 12.67 -15.59 11.39
N PHE A 461 12.90 -14.56 10.56
CA PHE A 461 12.54 -13.20 10.94
C PHE A 461 11.03 -13.04 11.15
N PRO A 462 10.61 -12.11 12.02
CA PRO A 462 9.21 -11.79 12.27
C PRO A 462 8.52 -11.28 11.01
N PHE A 463 7.31 -11.78 10.77
CA PHE A 463 6.43 -11.32 9.70
C PHE A 463 5.20 -10.64 10.32
N LEU A 464 5.18 -9.31 10.31
CA LEU A 464 4.12 -8.51 10.91
C LEU A 464 3.19 -8.03 9.80
N PHE A 465 1.88 -8.18 9.96
CA PHE A 465 0.93 -7.77 8.92
C PHE A 465 -0.26 -7.00 9.46
N VAL A 466 -0.86 -6.17 8.62
CA VAL A 466 -2.04 -5.36 8.97
C VAL A 466 -3.30 -6.03 8.43
N GLN A 467 -4.27 -6.28 9.30
CA GLN A 467 -5.60 -6.75 8.90
C GLN A 467 -6.32 -5.65 8.10
N LEU A 468 -7.17 -6.00 7.13
CA LEU A 468 -7.89 -4.98 6.36
C LEU A 468 -8.72 -4.05 7.26
N ALA A 469 -8.61 -2.75 7.01
CA ALA A 469 -9.34 -1.69 7.71
C ALA A 469 -10.82 -1.66 7.31
N ASN A 470 -11.64 -0.85 7.97
CA ASN A 470 -13.02 -0.59 7.56
C ASN A 470 -13.08 0.10 6.21
N TYR A 471 -13.97 -0.37 5.34
CA TYR A 471 -14.21 0.17 4.01
C TYR A 471 -15.62 -0.19 3.54
N LEU A 472 -16.20 0.58 2.61
CA LEU A 472 -17.57 0.46 2.09
C LEU A 472 -18.67 0.93 3.07
N GLU A 473 -19.89 1.04 2.53
CA GLU A 473 -21.09 1.47 3.25
C GLU A 473 -21.44 0.47 4.37
N LYS A 474 -21.94 0.99 5.50
CA LYS A 474 -22.42 0.14 6.60
C LYS A 474 -23.72 -0.54 6.21
N THR A 475 -23.89 -1.80 6.58
CA THR A 475 -25.16 -2.53 6.47
C THR A 475 -25.89 -2.55 7.81
N PRO A 476 -27.22 -2.33 7.84
CA PRO A 476 -27.98 -2.30 9.09
C PRO A 476 -28.17 -3.70 9.70
N ASP A 477 -28.16 -4.74 8.88
CA ASP A 477 -28.40 -6.13 9.28
C ASP A 477 -27.12 -6.98 9.18
N PRO A 478 -27.03 -8.11 9.91
CA PRO A 478 -25.95 -9.07 9.74
C PRO A 478 -26.00 -9.66 8.32
N VAL A 479 -24.88 -9.56 7.59
CA VAL A 479 -24.76 -10.06 6.22
C VAL A 479 -23.52 -10.94 6.07
N ASP A 480 -23.43 -11.68 4.98
CA ASP A 480 -22.15 -12.23 4.53
C ASP A 480 -21.30 -11.12 3.92
N SER A 481 -19.99 -11.18 4.14
CA SER A 481 -19.03 -10.19 3.65
C SER A 481 -17.74 -10.89 3.24
N ALA A 482 -17.35 -10.72 1.98
CA ALA A 482 -16.08 -11.20 1.48
C ALA A 482 -14.90 -10.45 2.14
N TRP A 483 -15.11 -9.17 2.48
CA TRP A 483 -14.12 -8.36 3.19
C TRP A 483 -13.87 -8.91 4.60
N ALA A 484 -14.92 -9.25 5.34
CA ALA A 484 -14.82 -9.94 6.63
C ALA A 484 -14.19 -11.34 6.48
N GLY A 485 -14.56 -12.09 5.44
CA GLY A 485 -13.95 -13.38 5.11
C GLY A 485 -12.43 -13.29 4.92
N LEU A 486 -11.95 -12.24 4.27
CA LEU A 486 -10.52 -11.99 4.12
C LEU A 486 -9.84 -11.59 5.44
N ARG A 487 -10.49 -10.75 6.27
CA ARG A 487 -9.98 -10.43 7.60
C ARG A 487 -9.83 -11.68 8.47
N GLU A 488 -10.75 -12.63 8.35
CA GLU A 488 -10.66 -13.94 9.00
C GLU A 488 -9.51 -14.78 8.43
N ALA A 489 -9.31 -14.81 7.11
CA ALA A 489 -8.15 -15.49 6.51
C ALA A 489 -6.80 -14.90 6.97
N GLN A 490 -6.72 -13.58 7.14
CA GLN A 490 -5.57 -12.89 7.73
C GLN A 490 -5.37 -13.33 9.19
N ARG A 491 -6.44 -13.36 10.00
CA ARG A 491 -6.38 -13.84 11.40
C ARG A 491 -5.90 -15.29 11.48
N GLN A 492 -6.42 -16.16 10.61
CA GLN A 492 -6.02 -17.58 10.55
C GLN A 492 -4.56 -17.78 10.14
N SER A 493 -3.95 -16.80 9.48
CA SER A 493 -2.53 -16.84 9.11
C SER A 493 -1.60 -16.65 10.32
N LEU A 494 -2.11 -16.21 11.48
CA LEU A 494 -1.37 -16.18 12.76
C LEU A 494 -0.92 -17.56 13.26
N LYS A 495 -1.43 -18.64 12.67
CA LYS A 495 -0.92 -20.00 12.93
C LYS A 495 0.53 -20.18 12.45
N GLU A 496 1.00 -19.34 11.55
CA GLU A 496 2.39 -19.34 11.12
C GLU A 496 3.28 -18.78 12.23
N ALA A 497 4.39 -19.48 12.53
CA ALA A 497 5.27 -19.10 13.62
C ALA A 497 5.95 -17.75 13.36
N ASN A 498 6.28 -17.05 14.45
CA ASN A 498 6.91 -15.74 14.44
C ASN A 498 6.18 -14.71 13.56
N THR A 499 4.85 -14.67 13.69
CA THR A 499 3.99 -13.69 13.02
C THR A 499 3.22 -12.85 14.03
N ALA A 500 2.80 -11.66 13.61
CA ALA A 500 1.89 -10.83 14.37
C ALA A 500 0.93 -10.10 13.43
N MET A 501 -0.29 -9.86 13.89
CA MET A 501 -1.31 -9.15 13.14
C MET A 501 -1.73 -7.89 13.89
N VAL A 502 -1.66 -6.75 13.21
CA VAL A 502 -2.24 -5.49 13.68
C VAL A 502 -3.68 -5.42 13.19
N VAL A 503 -4.61 -5.36 14.13
CA VAL A 503 -6.04 -5.15 13.84
C VAL A 503 -6.26 -3.68 13.47
N ALA A 504 -6.90 -3.44 12.32
CA ALA A 504 -7.21 -2.11 11.79
C ALA A 504 -8.72 -1.81 11.68
N ILE A 505 -9.57 -2.67 12.27
CA ILE A 505 -11.03 -2.60 12.14
C ILE A 505 -11.65 -1.29 12.66
N ASP A 506 -10.95 -0.58 13.54
CA ASP A 506 -11.37 0.72 14.09
C ASP A 506 -10.83 1.91 13.29
N LYS A 507 -10.17 1.64 12.17
CA LYS A 507 -9.59 2.61 11.23
C LYS A 507 -10.20 2.42 9.85
N GLY A 508 -9.99 3.40 8.99
CA GLY A 508 -10.51 3.44 7.63
C GLY A 508 -11.83 4.19 7.53
N GLU A 509 -12.17 4.52 6.29
CA GLU A 509 -13.31 5.34 5.92
C GLU A 509 -14.21 4.54 4.98
N TRP A 510 -15.53 4.74 5.07
CA TRP A 510 -16.47 4.03 4.20
C TRP A 510 -16.23 4.32 2.71
N ASN A 511 -15.67 5.48 2.41
CA ASN A 511 -15.53 6.05 1.08
C ASN A 511 -14.08 6.09 0.57
N ASP A 512 -13.14 5.49 1.29
CA ASP A 512 -11.73 5.46 0.93
C ASP A 512 -11.13 4.12 1.31
N ILE A 513 -10.56 3.43 0.34
CA ILE A 513 -9.90 2.14 0.60
C ILE A 513 -8.56 2.34 1.32
N HIS A 514 -8.07 3.58 1.35
CA HIS A 514 -6.78 3.96 1.92
C HIS A 514 -6.96 4.70 3.25
N PRO A 515 -6.97 4.01 4.42
CA PRO A 515 -7.09 4.65 5.73
C PRO A 515 -6.10 5.80 5.90
N VAL A 516 -6.61 6.99 6.22
CA VAL A 516 -5.78 8.19 6.44
C VAL A 516 -4.93 8.05 7.70
N ASP A 517 -5.46 7.39 8.75
CA ASP A 517 -4.76 7.17 10.02
C ASP A 517 -3.68 6.07 9.96
N LYS A 518 -2.66 6.32 9.13
CA LYS A 518 -1.45 5.48 9.02
C LYS A 518 -0.59 5.54 10.27
N LYS A 519 -0.65 6.64 11.03
CA LYS A 519 0.14 6.86 12.24
C LYS A 519 -0.22 5.84 13.32
N THR A 520 -1.51 5.65 13.60
CA THR A 520 -1.95 4.65 14.59
C THR A 520 -1.58 3.23 14.16
N LEU A 521 -1.71 2.90 12.87
CA LEU A 521 -1.33 1.57 12.37
C LEU A 521 0.18 1.33 12.44
N GLY A 522 1.01 2.35 12.15
CA GLY A 522 2.47 2.29 12.30
C GLY A 522 2.88 2.09 13.77
N GLN A 523 2.23 2.79 14.70
CA GLN A 523 2.41 2.62 16.14
C GLN A 523 2.08 1.21 16.62
N ARG A 524 0.96 0.64 16.16
CA ARG A 524 0.59 -0.74 16.49
C ARG A 524 1.56 -1.76 15.91
N LEU A 525 2.06 -1.54 14.69
CA LEU A 525 3.11 -2.40 14.10
C LEU A 525 4.41 -2.32 14.92
N ALA A 526 4.80 -1.13 15.37
CA ALA A 526 5.99 -0.95 16.21
C ALA A 526 5.82 -1.66 17.56
N LEU A 527 4.62 -1.58 18.16
CA LEU A 527 4.29 -2.31 19.38
C LEU A 527 4.36 -3.84 19.18
N ALA A 528 3.85 -4.34 18.05
CA ALA A 528 3.98 -5.75 17.68
C ALA A 528 5.44 -6.16 17.45
N ALA A 529 6.25 -5.32 16.79
CA ALA A 529 7.68 -5.55 16.61
C ALA A 529 8.44 -5.59 17.95
N ARG A 530 8.10 -4.72 18.90
CA ARG A 530 8.69 -4.77 20.25
C ARG A 530 8.44 -6.10 20.93
N ALA A 531 7.22 -6.63 20.85
CA ALA A 531 6.90 -7.92 21.43
C ALA A 531 7.57 -9.10 20.70
N VAL A 532 7.47 -9.14 19.37
CA VAL A 532 7.80 -10.33 18.57
C VAL A 532 9.25 -10.31 18.06
N ALA A 533 9.77 -9.14 17.68
CA ALA A 533 11.13 -8.97 17.15
C ALA A 533 12.16 -8.62 18.23
N LEU A 534 11.76 -7.87 19.27
CA LEU A 534 12.65 -7.43 20.36
C LEU A 534 12.46 -8.24 21.65
N GLY A 535 11.45 -9.13 21.71
CA GLY A 535 11.20 -10.00 22.85
C GLY A 535 10.67 -9.28 24.10
N GLU A 536 10.16 -8.06 23.96
CA GLU A 536 9.62 -7.29 25.07
C GLU A 536 8.29 -7.89 25.58
N LYS A 537 8.09 -7.86 26.90
CA LYS A 537 6.83 -8.29 27.53
C LYS A 537 5.80 -7.17 27.51
N VAL A 538 5.35 -6.78 26.33
CA VAL A 538 4.32 -5.76 26.12
C VAL A 538 3.04 -6.38 25.54
N GLU A 539 1.89 -5.80 25.89
CA GLU A 539 0.63 -6.12 25.22
C GLU A 539 0.62 -5.40 23.86
N TYR A 540 0.40 -6.14 22.78
CA TYR A 540 0.40 -5.61 21.42
C TYR A 540 -0.83 -6.01 20.62
N GLN A 541 -1.66 -6.91 21.15
CA GLN A 541 -2.85 -7.42 20.49
C GLN A 541 -4.11 -7.09 21.31
N GLY A 542 -5.22 -6.91 20.60
CA GLY A 542 -6.52 -6.84 21.24
C GLY A 542 -7.00 -8.21 21.73
N PRO A 543 -8.21 -8.27 22.31
CA PRO A 543 -8.82 -9.53 22.74
C PRO A 543 -8.95 -10.53 21.58
N GLU A 544 -8.45 -11.74 21.76
CA GLU A 544 -8.64 -12.85 20.83
C GLU A 544 -9.65 -13.84 21.39
N LEU A 545 -10.62 -14.27 20.60
CA LEU A 545 -11.63 -15.24 21.04
C LEU A 545 -10.96 -16.56 21.48
N ALA A 546 -11.19 -16.95 22.73
CA ALA A 546 -10.65 -18.18 23.31
C ALA A 546 -11.66 -19.33 23.29
N SER A 547 -12.90 -19.09 23.76
CA SER A 547 -13.95 -20.11 23.77
C SER A 547 -15.35 -19.54 23.54
N VAL A 548 -16.26 -20.40 23.09
CA VAL A 548 -17.68 -20.13 22.89
C VAL A 548 -18.47 -21.27 23.51
N VAL A 549 -19.15 -21.01 24.63
CA VAL A 549 -19.93 -22.00 25.37
C VAL A 549 -21.40 -21.61 25.36
N ALA A 550 -22.29 -22.58 25.11
CA ALA A 550 -23.72 -22.36 25.28
C ALA A 550 -24.12 -22.51 26.75
N GLU A 551 -24.84 -21.53 27.28
CA GLU A 551 -25.43 -21.55 28.62
C GLU A 551 -26.93 -21.27 28.51
N GLY A 552 -27.72 -22.33 28.42
CA GLY A 552 -29.16 -22.23 28.18
C GLY A 552 -29.46 -21.53 26.85
N THR A 553 -30.01 -20.32 26.92
CA THR A 553 -30.40 -19.52 25.74
C THR A 553 -29.34 -18.50 25.32
N GLN A 554 -28.16 -18.51 25.95
CA GLN A 554 -27.09 -17.54 25.70
C GLN A 554 -25.80 -18.21 25.23
N LEU A 555 -24.95 -17.44 24.55
CA LEU A 555 -23.54 -17.78 24.34
C LEU A 555 -22.68 -17.00 25.32
N LYS A 556 -21.78 -17.71 26.00
CA LYS A 556 -20.71 -17.14 26.82
C LYS A 556 -19.41 -17.21 26.05
N LEU A 557 -18.81 -16.04 25.83
CA LEU A 557 -17.54 -15.88 25.12
C LEU A 557 -16.44 -15.47 26.11
N THR A 558 -15.28 -16.12 25.99
CA THR A 558 -14.05 -15.75 26.71
C THR A 558 -12.97 -15.33 25.72
N PHE A 559 -12.04 -14.49 26.17
CA PHE A 559 -11.00 -13.91 25.33
C PHE A 559 -9.62 -14.01 25.97
N ASN A 560 -8.61 -14.31 25.15
CA ASN A 560 -7.20 -14.22 25.52
C ASN A 560 -6.70 -12.79 25.34
N HIS A 561 -6.18 -12.19 26.40
CA HIS A 561 -5.41 -10.94 26.41
C HIS A 561 -4.63 -10.80 27.72
N LYS A 562 -3.57 -9.99 27.75
CA LYS A 562 -2.74 -9.68 28.94
C LYS A 562 -3.10 -8.34 29.59
N ALA A 563 -3.92 -7.54 28.93
CA ALA A 563 -4.46 -6.30 29.48
C ALA A 563 -5.36 -6.54 30.71
N LYS A 564 -5.57 -5.50 31.53
CA LYS A 564 -6.32 -5.59 32.79
C LYS A 564 -7.78 -5.97 32.63
N SER A 565 -8.43 -5.50 31.56
CA SER A 565 -9.85 -5.77 31.31
C SER A 565 -10.25 -5.66 29.85
N LEU A 566 -11.38 -6.28 29.51
CA LEU A 566 -12.18 -6.04 28.32
C LEU A 566 -12.97 -4.73 28.46
N VAL A 567 -13.15 -4.05 27.33
CA VAL A 567 -13.90 -2.80 27.22
C VAL A 567 -14.80 -2.87 26.00
N LEU A 568 -16.10 -2.61 26.19
CA LEU A 568 -17.04 -2.36 25.10
C LEU A 568 -17.17 -0.85 24.89
N LYS A 569 -16.67 -0.35 23.76
CA LYS A 569 -16.76 1.06 23.36
C LYS A 569 -17.96 1.25 22.44
N GLY A 570 -18.99 1.93 22.94
CA GLY A 570 -20.17 2.28 22.15
C GLY A 570 -21.34 1.29 22.30
N LYS A 571 -22.42 1.58 21.59
CA LYS A 571 -23.69 0.83 21.64
C LYS A 571 -24.05 0.19 20.28
N GLY A 572 -23.09 0.14 19.36
CA GLY A 572 -23.30 -0.34 18.00
C GLY A 572 -23.55 -1.85 17.93
N ASN A 573 -24.36 -2.25 16.95
CA ASN A 573 -24.61 -3.64 16.62
C ASN A 573 -23.35 -4.26 16.01
N SER A 574 -22.73 -5.17 16.76
CA SER A 574 -21.38 -5.65 16.48
C SER A 574 -21.22 -7.16 16.67
N PHE A 575 -22.13 -7.78 17.42
CA PHE A 575 -22.19 -9.22 17.63
C PHE A 575 -23.50 -9.74 17.07
N ALA A 576 -23.43 -10.77 16.23
CA ALA A 576 -24.61 -11.49 15.76
C ALA A 576 -24.51 -12.96 16.17
N ILE A 577 -25.64 -13.57 16.54
CA ILE A 577 -25.71 -14.99 16.87
C ILE A 577 -26.73 -15.69 15.97
N ALA A 578 -26.53 -16.99 15.76
CA ALA A 578 -27.44 -17.83 14.99
C ALA A 578 -27.73 -19.15 15.72
N GLY A 579 -28.94 -19.68 15.50
CA GLY A 579 -29.30 -21.05 15.87
C GLY A 579 -28.83 -22.07 14.83
N ALA A 580 -29.37 -23.28 14.90
CA ALA A 580 -29.04 -24.36 13.96
C ALA A 580 -29.44 -24.05 12.49
N ASP A 581 -30.34 -23.09 12.29
CA ASP A 581 -30.77 -22.61 10.97
C ASP A 581 -29.72 -21.73 10.26
N GLY A 582 -28.68 -21.30 10.99
CA GLY A 582 -27.60 -20.45 10.46
C GLY A 582 -28.02 -19.01 10.16
N LYS A 583 -29.21 -18.56 10.60
CA LYS A 583 -29.66 -17.18 10.38
C LYS A 583 -29.15 -16.28 11.50
N PHE A 584 -28.34 -15.29 11.13
CA PHE A 584 -27.72 -14.39 12.09
C PHE A 584 -28.64 -13.22 12.44
N HIS A 585 -28.79 -12.97 13.75
CA HIS A 585 -29.49 -11.83 14.31
C HIS A 585 -28.56 -11.07 15.26
N TRP A 586 -28.67 -9.74 15.31
CA TRP A 586 -27.91 -8.92 16.25
C TRP A 586 -28.19 -9.33 17.69
N ALA A 587 -27.15 -9.65 18.45
CA ALA A 587 -27.27 -10.10 19.82
C ALA A 587 -27.36 -8.92 20.79
N GLN A 588 -28.11 -9.12 21.87
CA GLN A 588 -27.93 -8.35 23.10
C GLN A 588 -26.63 -8.83 23.76
N VAL A 589 -25.74 -7.88 24.08
CA VAL A 589 -24.40 -8.15 24.61
C VAL A 589 -24.28 -7.61 26.02
N GLN A 590 -23.83 -8.44 26.95
CA GLN A 590 -23.50 -8.04 28.31
C GLN A 590 -22.05 -8.42 28.63
N LEU A 591 -21.26 -7.47 29.12
CA LEU A 591 -19.93 -7.73 29.67
C LEU A 591 -20.07 -7.98 31.18
N LYS A 592 -19.79 -9.20 31.61
CA LYS A 592 -19.85 -9.61 33.02
C LYS A 592 -18.61 -10.46 33.33
N ASP A 593 -17.91 -10.14 34.42
CA ASP A 593 -16.75 -10.93 34.89
C ASP A 593 -15.68 -11.22 33.81
N GLN A 594 -15.39 -10.23 32.95
CA GLN A 594 -14.46 -10.35 31.81
C GLN A 594 -14.91 -11.34 30.71
N GLN A 595 -16.21 -11.61 30.64
CA GLN A 595 -16.83 -12.49 29.65
C GLN A 595 -17.98 -11.77 28.96
N LEU A 596 -18.23 -12.12 27.70
CA LEU A 596 -19.39 -11.60 26.98
C LEU A 596 -20.52 -12.63 26.99
N LEU A 597 -21.69 -12.23 27.45
CA LEU A 597 -22.93 -13.00 27.39
C LEU A 597 -23.78 -12.43 26.25
N LEU A 598 -24.09 -13.28 25.27
CA LEU A 598 -24.80 -12.92 24.05
C LEU A 598 -26.13 -13.67 24.00
N SER A 599 -27.21 -12.95 23.73
CA SER A 599 -28.55 -13.55 23.60
C SER A 599 -29.44 -12.82 22.61
N HIS A 600 -30.48 -13.50 22.12
CA HIS A 600 -31.52 -12.91 21.28
C HIS A 600 -32.87 -13.51 21.67
N PRO A 601 -33.96 -12.72 21.77
CA PRO A 601 -35.27 -13.22 22.23
C PRO A 601 -35.79 -14.40 21.41
N ASP A 602 -35.52 -14.42 20.10
CA ASP A 602 -36.01 -15.44 19.18
C ASP A 602 -35.09 -16.66 19.01
N ILE A 603 -33.89 -16.63 19.59
CA ILE A 603 -32.92 -17.72 19.47
C ILE A 603 -32.81 -18.45 20.81
N LYS A 604 -33.43 -19.62 20.89
CA LYS A 604 -33.46 -20.43 22.13
C LYS A 604 -32.23 -21.33 22.32
N ALA A 605 -31.57 -21.70 21.23
CA ALA A 605 -30.38 -22.54 21.23
C ALA A 605 -29.35 -21.97 20.25
N PRO A 606 -28.61 -20.92 20.65
CA PRO A 606 -27.58 -20.34 19.80
C PRO A 606 -26.39 -21.30 19.68
N VAL A 607 -25.83 -21.43 18.47
CA VAL A 607 -24.71 -22.34 18.17
C VAL A 607 -23.58 -21.68 17.41
N LYS A 608 -23.79 -20.46 16.88
CA LYS A 608 -22.79 -19.67 16.17
C LYS A 608 -22.80 -18.21 16.61
N VAL A 609 -21.65 -17.56 16.50
CA VAL A 609 -21.44 -16.13 16.74
C VAL A 609 -20.56 -15.52 15.65
N ARG A 610 -20.89 -14.29 15.26
CA ARG A 610 -20.06 -13.39 14.45
C ARG A 610 -19.79 -12.13 15.25
N TYR A 611 -18.55 -11.65 15.23
CA TYR A 611 -18.19 -10.32 15.73
C TYR A 611 -17.60 -9.49 14.59
N ALA A 612 -18.08 -8.26 14.43
CA ALA A 612 -17.64 -7.30 13.42
C ALA A 612 -17.56 -7.90 12.00
N TRP A 613 -18.53 -8.74 11.64
CA TRP A 613 -18.58 -9.44 10.35
C TRP A 613 -19.37 -8.64 9.31
N ALA A 614 -18.74 -7.60 8.77
CA ALA A 614 -19.24 -6.79 7.65
C ALA A 614 -18.06 -6.05 6.99
N ASP A 615 -18.32 -5.32 5.90
CA ASP A 615 -17.28 -4.51 5.26
C ASP A 615 -16.84 -3.33 6.18
N ASN A 616 -17.82 -2.63 6.77
CA ASN A 616 -17.62 -1.51 7.70
C ASN A 616 -18.48 -1.64 8.98
N PRO A 617 -18.17 -2.60 9.87
CA PRO A 617 -18.91 -2.83 11.11
C PRO A 617 -18.60 -1.77 12.17
N ASP A 618 -19.48 -1.65 13.17
CA ASP A 618 -19.14 -1.00 14.43
C ASP A 618 -18.27 -1.95 15.28
N ALA A 619 -16.95 -1.74 15.31
CA ALA A 619 -16.05 -2.54 16.14
C ALA A 619 -15.95 -1.96 17.55
N VAL A 620 -16.61 -2.63 18.50
CA VAL A 620 -16.78 -2.13 19.88
C VAL A 620 -15.92 -2.83 20.92
N LEU A 621 -15.33 -4.00 20.63
CA LEU A 621 -14.58 -4.79 21.61
C LEU A 621 -13.10 -4.42 21.60
N TYR A 622 -12.61 -3.97 22.76
CA TYR A 622 -11.21 -3.60 23.00
C TYR A 622 -10.73 -4.23 24.30
N ASN A 623 -9.42 -4.20 24.51
CA ASN A 623 -8.85 -4.33 25.84
C ASN A 623 -8.61 -2.94 26.50
N SER A 624 -8.17 -2.93 27.76
CA SER A 624 -7.91 -1.71 28.52
C SER A 624 -6.78 -0.84 27.96
N GLU A 625 -5.90 -1.41 27.13
CA GLU A 625 -4.83 -0.68 26.42
C GLU A 625 -5.31 -0.06 25.09
N ALA A 626 -6.64 -0.05 24.87
CA ALA A 626 -7.29 0.48 23.67
C ALA A 626 -6.90 -0.24 22.36
N LEU A 627 -6.52 -1.52 22.43
CA LEU A 627 -6.29 -2.36 21.26
C LEU A 627 -7.59 -3.11 20.87
N PRO A 628 -8.04 -3.02 19.61
CA PRO A 628 -9.29 -3.63 19.17
C PRO A 628 -9.16 -5.14 18.98
N ALA A 629 -10.24 -5.88 19.27
CA ALA A 629 -10.40 -7.26 18.84
C ALA A 629 -10.61 -7.30 17.31
N GLY A 630 -10.01 -8.28 16.64
CA GLY A 630 -10.26 -8.55 15.23
C GLY A 630 -11.62 -9.23 15.00
N PRO A 631 -12.23 -9.10 13.81
CA PRO A 631 -13.44 -9.85 13.45
C PRO A 631 -13.23 -11.36 13.52
N PHE A 632 -14.31 -12.09 13.78
CA PHE A 632 -14.32 -13.56 13.75
C PHE A 632 -15.72 -14.10 13.47
N GLU A 633 -15.76 -15.34 12.97
CA GLU A 633 -16.93 -16.23 13.04
C GLU A 633 -16.51 -17.49 13.81
N ALA A 634 -17.34 -17.91 14.77
CA ALA A 634 -17.08 -19.11 15.56
C ALA A 634 -18.38 -19.87 15.89
N GLY A 635 -18.25 -21.19 16.01
CA GLY A 635 -19.26 -22.05 16.62
C GLY A 635 -18.89 -22.43 18.05
N LEU A 636 -19.72 -23.27 18.68
CA LEU A 636 -19.44 -23.81 20.01
C LEU A 636 -18.08 -24.52 20.05
N LYS A 637 -17.21 -24.03 20.92
CA LYS A 637 -15.87 -24.57 21.17
C LYS A 637 -15.58 -24.35 22.66
N PRO A 638 -15.56 -25.43 23.46
CA PRO A 638 -15.39 -25.33 24.91
C PRO A 638 -14.01 -24.77 25.30
#